data_AF-A0A7C3FHQ2-F1
#
_entry.id   AF-A0A7C3FHQ2-F1
#
_cell.length_a   1.000
_cell.length_b   1.000
_cell.length_c   1.000
_cell.angle_alpha   90.00
_cell.angle_beta   90.00
_cell.angle_gamma   90.00
#
_symmetry.space_group_name_H-M   'P 1'
#
loop_
_entity.id
_entity.type
_entity.pdbx_description
1 polymer ?
#
loop_
_entity_poly.entity_id
_entity_poly.type
_entity_poly.pdbx_seq_one_letter_code
_entity_poly.pdbx_strand_id
1 'polypeptide(L)'
;MNKLGFYIENTIVRWMREALRQVKPPVILIHAQDRSLLRDIRRELSPDSFIIGRLYKTPQQQAFWLDSGEPERYGREFAEEIIDYDFQLAKEVGENGRLLIDAWMSLNEAIRGPASFPGYEVDDEFRLRADAYDRFQVAFKERLEEEGLTAVAFNFAAGNFTKPEHYLNWFPRTLEAYTYLGFHEYGWPSLKPGPDVATAALYYRTCMEGIHQRYGDKFKVIITEAGLTMAYGHSENPDKGWLNEREPLTEEQYWQSLLWYNNEMVKDPYVMGACLFEVGHASKWITFRHLGEDNQGNPIFLMNRIEALNDIPGPPAPPEPSEPPSGDIYERVSKLVEDLSREREGVAIAPQRADAVARALTPLTAPAGRAIENDMLAHNLSTRVNQISATLRQLASNPDIDPDAIQRMEAEADLVIQQLDALSPRIAAAEAAGQEVQAVAQLFPAQKRAADQTPGLLTQVVSLLERAQRLQSDLPGAEFTPPPGVQDIREEMPRHPAKTWPSRAPSQIQLVMVHHTVTSPAIDPITLAQAVIAHRDLPGLPYHFLVQGDGDGYWAEPLETEVGQTLKDDINRKSVAVALAGNFTNDPPSEAQLNTAAAIIAQLVKTFALNVDEDVIGRNEVEVVASPGRQWLQGARYKFTLLEKVRTLLDG
;
A
#
# COMPACT_ATOMS: atom_id res chain seq x y z
N MET A 1 10.98 0.83 23.81
CA MET A 1 10.50 2.21 23.80
C MET A 1 8.99 2.15 23.72
N ASN A 2 8.31 2.76 24.68
CA ASN A 2 6.85 2.79 24.76
C ASN A 2 6.29 3.96 23.93
N LYS A 3 5.30 3.67 23.08
CA LYS A 3 4.49 4.63 22.30
C LYS A 3 3.01 4.54 22.67
N LEU A 4 2.62 3.68 23.61
CA LEU A 4 1.24 3.51 24.05
C LEU A 4 0.91 4.54 25.15
N GLY A 5 0.05 5.49 24.78
CA GLY A 5 -0.47 6.56 25.61
C GLY A 5 -1.88 6.28 26.14
N PHE A 6 -2.42 7.21 26.92
CA PHE A 6 -3.73 7.02 27.58
C PHE A 6 -4.78 7.99 27.05
N TYR A 7 -5.97 7.46 26.75
CA TYR A 7 -7.19 8.27 26.69
C TYR A 7 -7.88 8.23 28.06
N ILE A 8 -8.17 9.41 28.62
CA ILE A 8 -8.85 9.59 29.91
C ILE A 8 -10.11 10.45 29.72
N GLU A 9 -11.29 9.81 29.54
CA GLU A 9 -12.60 10.48 29.59
C GLU A 9 -13.01 10.73 31.06
N ASN A 10 -12.72 9.76 31.93
CA ASN A 10 -13.09 9.75 33.34
C ASN A 10 -11.85 9.60 34.24
N THR A 11 -11.63 10.59 35.12
CA THR A 11 -10.43 10.68 35.97
C THR A 11 -10.55 9.93 37.30
N ILE A 12 -11.75 9.49 37.67
CA ILE A 12 -12.02 8.80 38.95
C ILE A 12 -12.07 7.27 38.82
N VAL A 13 -11.69 6.72 37.67
CA VAL A 13 -11.56 5.26 37.49
C VAL A 13 -10.55 4.72 38.49
N ARG A 14 -10.91 3.62 39.17
CA ARG A 14 -10.04 2.96 40.14
C ARG A 14 -8.72 2.57 39.47
N TRP A 15 -7.60 2.79 40.16
CA TRP A 15 -6.23 2.53 39.70
C TRP A 15 -5.68 3.50 38.64
N MET A 16 -6.41 4.56 38.28
CA MET A 16 -5.95 5.54 37.27
C MET A 16 -4.63 6.21 37.64
N ARG A 17 -4.49 6.66 38.89
CA ARG A 17 -3.30 7.38 39.37
C ARG A 17 -2.09 6.45 39.45
N GLU A 18 -2.31 5.20 39.89
CA GLU A 18 -1.32 4.15 39.91
C GLU A 18 -0.85 3.80 38.49
N ALA A 19 -1.78 3.64 37.54
CA ALA A 19 -1.46 3.38 36.15
C ALA A 19 -0.61 4.49 35.51
N LEU A 20 -0.96 5.77 35.76
CA LEU A 20 -0.17 6.91 35.31
C LEU A 20 1.25 6.89 35.89
N ARG A 21 1.37 6.67 37.21
CA ARG A 21 2.66 6.61 37.92
C ARG A 21 3.54 5.45 37.44
N GLN A 22 2.91 4.31 37.16
CA GLN A 22 3.57 3.08 36.73
C GLN A 22 4.04 3.19 35.27
N VAL A 23 3.13 3.49 34.36
CA VAL A 23 3.39 3.44 32.92
C VAL A 23 4.16 4.67 32.43
N LYS A 24 3.87 5.84 32.99
CA LYS A 24 4.36 7.15 32.52
C LYS A 24 4.17 7.31 30.99
N PRO A 25 2.92 7.26 30.51
CA PRO A 25 2.64 7.20 29.08
C PRO A 25 3.25 8.39 28.31
N PRO A 26 3.79 8.21 27.10
CA PRO A 26 4.42 9.29 26.35
C PRO A 26 3.43 10.37 25.92
N VAL A 27 2.16 9.99 25.67
CA VAL A 27 1.07 10.90 25.30
C VAL A 27 -0.18 10.61 26.13
N ILE A 28 -0.93 11.65 26.45
CA ILE A 28 -2.21 11.55 27.18
C ILE A 28 -3.23 12.45 26.48
N LEU A 29 -4.38 11.89 26.08
CA LEU A 29 -5.57 12.66 25.72
C LEU A 29 -6.53 12.67 26.91
N ILE A 30 -6.96 13.84 27.35
CA ILE A 30 -7.80 13.99 28.53
C ILE A 30 -8.91 15.01 28.33
N HIS A 31 -10.12 14.67 28.83
CA HIS A 31 -11.19 15.65 28.98
C HIS A 31 -10.81 16.58 30.13
N ALA A 32 -10.58 17.86 29.82
CA ALA A 32 -9.83 18.79 30.67
C ALA A 32 -10.60 19.30 31.91
N GLN A 33 -11.20 18.41 32.71
CA GLN A 33 -12.10 18.75 33.82
C GLN A 33 -11.47 18.57 35.21
N ASP A 34 -10.33 17.85 35.31
CA ASP A 34 -9.69 17.54 36.59
C ASP A 34 -8.32 18.21 36.71
N ARG A 35 -8.34 19.49 37.09
CA ARG A 35 -7.13 20.29 37.36
C ARG A 35 -6.20 19.62 38.37
N SER A 36 -6.76 18.95 39.38
CA SER A 36 -5.96 18.33 40.44
C SER A 36 -5.15 17.16 39.89
N LEU A 37 -5.78 16.29 39.07
CA LEU A 37 -5.06 15.22 38.39
C LEU A 37 -3.97 15.77 37.46
N LEU A 38 -4.26 16.81 36.67
CA LEU A 38 -3.27 17.43 35.77
C LEU A 38 -2.05 17.96 36.54
N ARG A 39 -2.25 18.62 37.69
CA ARG A 39 -1.15 19.03 38.58
C ARG A 39 -0.35 17.84 39.09
N ASP A 40 -1.03 16.78 39.52
CA ASP A 40 -0.36 15.57 40.00
C ASP A 40 0.41 14.85 38.89
N ILE A 41 -0.11 14.85 37.65
CA ILE A 41 0.60 14.34 36.46
C ILE A 41 1.91 15.11 36.28
N ARG A 42 1.86 16.44 36.27
CA ARG A 42 3.04 17.30 36.13
C ARG A 42 4.02 17.19 37.29
N ARG A 43 3.53 16.96 38.51
CA ARG A 43 4.37 16.85 39.71
C ARG A 43 5.07 15.50 39.81
N GLU A 44 4.35 14.40 39.65
CA GLU A 44 4.87 13.08 40.03
C GLU A 44 4.35 11.89 39.20
N LEU A 45 3.12 11.95 38.66
CA LEU A 45 2.53 10.75 38.05
C LEU A 45 3.14 10.50 36.66
N SER A 46 3.24 11.52 35.81
CA SER A 46 3.91 11.39 34.52
C SER A 46 4.38 12.76 33.99
N PRO A 47 5.43 13.35 34.60
CA PRO A 47 5.83 14.74 34.33
C PRO A 47 6.18 15.02 32.86
N ASP A 48 6.67 14.01 32.15
CA ASP A 48 7.20 14.13 30.79
C ASP A 48 6.16 13.89 29.68
N SER A 49 4.97 13.37 30.01
CA SER A 49 3.92 13.13 29.02
C SER A 49 3.59 14.37 28.20
N PHE A 50 3.32 14.20 26.91
CA PHE A 50 2.66 15.23 26.12
C PHE A 50 1.14 15.12 26.30
N ILE A 51 0.52 16.16 26.86
CA ILE A 51 -0.89 16.16 27.27
C ILE A 51 -1.70 16.97 26.26
N ILE A 52 -2.70 16.31 25.66
CA ILE A 52 -3.67 16.88 24.75
C ILE A 52 -4.98 17.10 25.51
N GLY A 53 -5.46 18.34 25.54
CA GLY A 53 -6.74 18.70 26.13
C GLY A 53 -7.87 18.56 25.11
N ARG A 54 -8.97 17.93 25.55
CA ARG A 54 -10.23 17.86 24.80
C ARG A 54 -11.34 18.59 25.55
N LEU A 55 -11.97 19.55 24.89
CA LEU A 55 -13.21 20.18 25.35
C LEU A 55 -14.37 19.70 24.46
N TYR A 56 -15.25 18.87 25.02
CA TYR A 56 -16.30 18.18 24.24
C TYR A 56 -17.32 19.15 23.62
N LYS A 57 -17.69 18.89 22.35
CA LYS A 57 -18.79 19.52 21.63
C LYS A 57 -19.71 18.48 21.05
N THR A 58 -21.01 18.73 21.09
CA THR A 58 -21.98 17.77 20.53
C THR A 58 -21.90 17.76 19.00
N PRO A 59 -22.23 16.64 18.33
CA PRO A 59 -22.27 16.60 16.87
C PRO A 59 -23.13 17.71 16.25
N GLN A 60 -24.23 18.09 16.90
CA GLN A 60 -25.11 19.17 16.44
C GLN A 60 -24.44 20.54 16.53
N GLN A 61 -23.67 20.81 17.59
CA GLN A 61 -22.89 22.05 17.72
C GLN A 61 -21.79 22.11 16.68
N GLN A 62 -21.05 21.02 16.48
CA GLN A 62 -19.99 20.95 15.47
C GLN A 62 -20.55 21.21 14.07
N ALA A 63 -21.65 20.55 13.71
CA ALA A 63 -22.33 20.76 12.43
C ALA A 63 -22.79 22.21 12.27
N PHE A 64 -23.41 22.80 13.30
CA PHE A 64 -23.85 24.19 13.28
C PHE A 64 -22.69 25.16 13.02
N TRP A 65 -21.54 24.97 13.66
CA TRP A 65 -20.37 25.83 13.44
C TRP A 65 -19.85 25.75 12.01
N LEU A 66 -19.75 24.54 11.44
CA LEU A 66 -19.27 24.33 10.08
C LEU A 66 -20.27 24.79 9.01
N ASP A 67 -21.57 24.72 9.29
CA ASP A 67 -22.64 25.11 8.36
C ASP A 67 -23.03 26.60 8.47
N SER A 68 -22.46 27.33 9.44
CA SER A 68 -22.86 28.71 9.77
C SER A 68 -22.55 29.76 8.70
N GLY A 69 -21.62 29.48 7.79
CA GLY A 69 -21.02 30.47 6.89
C GLY A 69 -19.94 31.35 7.54
N GLU A 70 -19.72 31.25 8.85
CA GLU A 70 -18.69 31.97 9.61
C GLU A 70 -17.77 31.03 10.42
N PRO A 71 -17.18 29.96 9.82
CA PRO A 71 -16.43 28.95 10.57
C PRO A 71 -15.19 29.52 11.28
N GLU A 72 -14.54 30.56 10.75
CA GLU A 72 -13.40 31.22 11.40
C GLU A 72 -13.79 31.86 12.73
N ARG A 73 -14.97 32.50 12.77
CA ARG A 73 -15.51 33.11 13.99
C ARG A 73 -15.69 32.04 15.06
N TYR A 74 -16.33 30.92 14.73
CA TYR A 74 -16.53 29.81 15.67
C TYR A 74 -15.22 29.11 16.05
N GLY A 75 -14.24 29.05 15.15
CA GLY A 75 -12.88 28.59 15.47
C GLY A 75 -12.26 29.45 16.57
N ARG A 76 -12.31 30.78 16.44
CA ARG A 76 -11.83 31.70 17.47
C ARG A 76 -12.65 31.61 18.76
N GLU A 77 -13.97 31.58 18.68
CA GLU A 77 -14.84 31.45 19.86
C GLU A 77 -14.58 30.15 20.63
N PHE A 78 -14.31 29.04 19.94
CA PHE A 78 -13.99 27.78 20.60
C PHE A 78 -12.62 27.85 21.31
N ALA A 79 -11.63 28.51 20.70
CA ALA A 79 -10.36 28.78 21.35
C ALA A 79 -10.52 29.68 22.58
N GLU A 80 -11.34 30.74 22.51
CA GLU A 80 -11.67 31.59 23.67
C GLU A 80 -12.32 30.79 24.80
N GLU A 81 -13.25 29.90 24.45
CA GLU A 81 -13.89 29.04 25.45
C GLU A 81 -12.86 28.20 26.20
N ILE A 82 -11.86 27.64 25.50
CA ILE A 82 -10.75 26.90 26.12
C ILE A 82 -9.87 27.80 26.99
N ILE A 83 -9.55 29.01 26.51
CA ILE A 83 -8.69 29.97 27.23
C ILE A 83 -9.35 30.40 28.53
N ASP A 84 -10.65 30.65 28.53
CA ASP A 84 -11.41 31.09 29.71
C ASP A 84 -11.90 29.93 30.59
N TYR A 85 -11.85 28.70 30.09
CA TYR A 85 -12.31 27.52 30.80
C TYR A 85 -11.58 27.33 32.14
N ASP A 86 -12.37 27.01 33.18
CA ASP A 86 -11.90 26.68 34.55
C ASP A 86 -10.75 27.60 34.99
N PHE A 87 -11.01 28.88 35.24
CA PHE A 87 -10.01 29.89 35.66
C PHE A 87 -8.72 29.85 34.84
N GLN A 88 -8.85 29.81 33.52
CA GLN A 88 -7.74 29.79 32.57
C GLN A 88 -6.81 28.59 32.75
N LEU A 89 -7.39 27.40 33.00
CA LEU A 89 -6.68 26.13 33.15
C LEU A 89 -5.69 25.90 32.01
N ALA A 90 -6.06 26.28 30.79
CA ALA A 90 -5.24 26.14 29.60
C ALA A 90 -3.86 26.84 29.70
N LYS A 91 -3.76 27.89 30.51
CA LYS A 91 -2.54 28.71 30.70
C LYS A 91 -1.79 28.37 31.98
N GLU A 92 -2.30 27.44 32.78
CA GLU A 92 -1.68 27.09 34.05
C GLU A 92 -0.40 26.28 33.82
N VAL A 93 0.66 26.64 34.57
CA VAL A 93 1.96 25.98 34.53
C VAL A 93 2.14 25.15 35.79
N GLY A 94 2.51 23.88 35.63
CA GLY A 94 2.80 22.97 36.73
C GLY A 94 4.15 23.28 37.41
N GLU A 95 4.41 22.61 38.53
CA GLU A 95 5.66 22.78 39.30
C GLU A 95 6.93 22.47 38.48
N ASN A 96 6.81 21.65 37.43
CA ASN A 96 7.89 21.32 36.50
C ASN A 96 8.13 22.38 35.41
N GLY A 97 7.42 23.52 35.45
CA GLY A 97 7.59 24.61 34.49
C GLY A 97 6.90 24.38 33.13
N ARG A 98 6.16 23.28 32.95
CA ARG A 98 5.38 23.00 31.74
C ARG A 98 3.91 23.37 31.92
N LEU A 99 3.22 23.72 30.84
CA LEU A 99 1.76 23.87 30.86
C LEU A 99 1.11 22.57 31.36
N LEU A 100 0.02 22.69 32.12
CA LEU A 100 -0.76 21.52 32.54
C LEU A 100 -1.28 20.72 31.34
N ILE A 101 -1.59 21.40 30.23
CA ILE A 101 -1.97 20.81 28.94
C ILE A 101 -1.04 21.39 27.88
N ASP A 102 -0.32 20.55 27.14
CA ASP A 102 0.67 21.02 26.15
C ASP A 102 0.00 21.52 24.86
N ALA A 103 -1.11 20.89 24.44
CA ALA A 103 -1.83 21.26 23.23
C ALA A 103 -3.33 20.96 23.33
N TRP A 104 -4.14 21.66 22.55
CA TRP A 104 -5.59 21.47 22.50
C TRP A 104 -6.04 20.93 21.16
N MET A 105 -6.89 19.90 21.17
CA MET A 105 -7.52 19.43 19.94
C MET A 105 -8.74 20.29 19.58
N SER A 106 -9.01 20.42 18.28
CA SER A 106 -10.22 21.07 17.77
C SER A 106 -11.44 20.14 17.85
N LEU A 107 -12.24 20.06 16.79
CA LEU A 107 -13.45 19.24 16.76
C LEU A 107 -13.10 17.75 16.60
N ASN A 108 -13.93 16.89 17.18
CA ASN A 108 -13.74 15.43 17.12
C ASN A 108 -14.69 14.83 16.08
N GLU A 109 -14.14 14.17 15.06
CA GLU A 109 -14.91 13.45 14.03
C GLU A 109 -16.02 14.31 13.39
N ALA A 110 -15.76 15.61 13.23
CA ALA A 110 -16.76 16.59 12.84
C ALA A 110 -17.28 16.44 11.41
N ILE A 111 -16.51 15.77 10.55
CA ILE A 111 -16.85 15.52 9.16
C ILE A 111 -16.52 14.06 8.81
N ARG A 112 -17.38 13.43 8.01
CA ARG A 112 -17.04 12.17 7.33
C ARG A 112 -15.95 12.41 6.29
N GLY A 113 -15.14 11.41 5.99
CA GLY A 113 -14.04 11.55 5.03
C GLY A 113 -14.31 10.93 3.66
N PRO A 114 -13.46 11.23 2.65
CA PRO A 114 -13.65 10.73 1.28
C PRO A 114 -13.76 9.21 1.17
N ALA A 115 -13.12 8.44 2.07
CA ALA A 115 -13.19 6.98 2.05
C ALA A 115 -14.57 6.44 2.49
N SER A 116 -15.42 7.26 3.09
CA SER A 116 -16.79 6.89 3.44
C SER A 116 -17.76 6.97 2.25
N PHE A 117 -17.33 7.57 1.13
CA PHE A 117 -18.15 7.72 -0.07
C PHE A 117 -17.93 6.59 -1.08
N PRO A 118 -18.99 6.08 -1.73
CA PRO A 118 -18.85 5.13 -2.84
C PRO A 118 -17.91 5.67 -3.91
N GLY A 119 -16.88 4.89 -4.26
CA GLY A 119 -15.90 5.30 -5.28
C GLY A 119 -15.06 6.54 -4.94
N TYR A 120 -15.06 7.00 -3.68
CA TYR A 120 -14.44 8.27 -3.25
C TYR A 120 -15.10 9.53 -3.88
N GLU A 121 -16.33 9.40 -4.40
CA GLU A 121 -17.08 10.50 -4.98
C GLU A 121 -17.76 11.33 -3.89
N VAL A 122 -17.08 12.38 -3.43
CA VAL A 122 -17.61 13.28 -2.39
C VAL A 122 -18.74 14.16 -2.91
N ASP A 123 -19.69 14.51 -2.03
CA ASP A 123 -20.80 15.41 -2.32
C ASP A 123 -20.53 16.85 -1.91
N ASP A 124 -21.43 17.76 -2.31
CA ASP A 124 -21.29 19.20 -2.05
C ASP A 124 -21.33 19.54 -0.56
N GLU A 125 -22.06 18.76 0.24
CA GLU A 125 -22.07 18.89 1.70
C GLU A 125 -20.66 18.68 2.26
N PHE A 126 -19.96 17.61 1.85
CA PHE A 126 -18.58 17.40 2.26
C PHE A 126 -17.65 18.51 1.76
N ARG A 127 -17.77 18.94 0.50
CA ARG A 127 -16.92 20.01 -0.06
C ARG A 127 -17.01 21.29 0.78
N LEU A 128 -18.24 21.70 1.11
CA LEU A 128 -18.52 22.88 1.92
C LEU A 128 -17.98 22.73 3.34
N ARG A 129 -18.25 21.60 3.99
CA ARG A 129 -17.79 21.35 5.37
C ARG A 129 -16.29 21.16 5.49
N ALA A 130 -15.63 20.58 4.48
CA ALA A 130 -14.19 20.42 4.46
C ALA A 130 -13.47 21.77 4.37
N ASP A 131 -13.89 22.65 3.46
CA ASP A 131 -13.36 24.02 3.38
C ASP A 131 -13.68 24.83 4.66
N ALA A 132 -14.90 24.71 5.19
CA ALA A 132 -15.25 25.34 6.46
C ALA A 132 -14.37 24.85 7.62
N TYR A 133 -14.11 23.54 7.71
CA TYR A 133 -13.28 22.98 8.78
C TYR A 133 -11.80 23.32 8.62
N ASP A 134 -11.29 23.43 7.38
CA ASP A 134 -9.94 23.92 7.11
C ASP A 134 -9.74 25.34 7.64
N ARG A 135 -10.69 26.25 7.37
CA ARG A 135 -10.66 27.63 7.89
C ARG A 135 -10.89 27.70 9.40
N PHE A 136 -11.81 26.89 9.94
CA PHE A 136 -12.08 26.79 11.38
C PHE A 136 -10.79 26.44 12.16
N GLN A 137 -10.06 25.43 11.72
CA GLN A 137 -8.85 24.96 12.41
C GLN A 137 -7.77 26.04 12.44
N VAL A 138 -7.52 26.72 11.32
CA VAL A 138 -6.55 27.82 11.28
C VAL A 138 -6.93 28.92 12.28
N ALA A 139 -8.19 29.38 12.26
CA ALA A 139 -8.66 30.43 13.16
C ALA A 139 -8.61 30.02 14.65
N PHE A 140 -8.93 28.76 14.93
CA PHE A 140 -8.81 28.16 16.26
C PHE A 140 -7.35 28.16 16.77
N LYS A 141 -6.41 27.70 15.94
CA LYS A 141 -4.99 27.67 16.30
C LYS A 141 -4.42 29.07 16.47
N GLU A 142 -4.67 29.99 15.54
CA GLU A 142 -4.17 31.36 15.60
C GLU A 142 -4.59 32.04 16.91
N ARG A 143 -5.84 31.85 17.33
CA ARG A 143 -6.31 32.42 18.60
C ARG A 143 -5.61 31.81 19.82
N LEU A 144 -5.38 30.50 19.84
CA LEU A 144 -4.62 29.85 20.91
C LEU A 144 -3.16 30.36 20.98
N GLU A 145 -2.52 30.57 19.83
CA GLU A 145 -1.14 31.05 19.75
C GLU A 145 -0.97 32.49 20.26
N GLU A 146 -1.99 33.33 20.14
CA GLU A 146 -2.01 34.66 20.76
C GLU A 146 -1.83 34.59 22.30
N GLU A 147 -2.16 33.46 22.95
CA GLU A 147 -1.94 33.21 24.38
C GLU A 147 -0.72 32.31 24.69
N GLY A 148 0.10 32.00 23.69
CA GLY A 148 1.24 31.08 23.85
C GLY A 148 0.83 29.61 23.99
N LEU A 149 -0.38 29.25 23.57
CA LEU A 149 -0.86 27.87 23.52
C LEU A 149 -0.70 27.30 22.10
N THR A 150 -0.81 25.98 21.95
CA THR A 150 -0.78 25.34 20.62
C THR A 150 -1.90 24.32 20.45
N ALA A 151 -2.06 23.82 19.24
CA ALA A 151 -3.20 23.00 18.84
C ALA A 151 -2.79 21.72 18.09
N VAL A 152 -3.65 20.70 18.18
CA VAL A 152 -3.58 19.46 17.40
C VAL A 152 -4.68 19.49 16.34
N ALA A 153 -4.29 19.44 15.08
CA ALA A 153 -5.22 19.39 13.95
C ALA A 153 -5.87 18.01 13.80
N PHE A 154 -6.94 17.96 13.02
CA PHE A 154 -7.65 16.77 12.59
C PHE A 154 -8.42 16.07 13.71
N ASN A 155 -8.18 14.78 14.00
CA ASN A 155 -9.03 13.91 14.83
C ASN A 155 -10.29 13.41 14.08
N PHE A 156 -10.08 12.89 12.88
CA PHE A 156 -11.13 12.30 12.06
C PHE A 156 -11.42 10.85 12.44
N ALA A 157 -12.66 10.41 12.16
CA ALA A 157 -13.07 9.04 12.42
C ALA A 157 -12.17 8.03 11.70
N ALA A 158 -11.81 6.95 12.39
CA ALA A 158 -10.89 5.96 11.85
C ALA A 158 -11.37 5.43 10.49
N GLY A 159 -10.45 5.33 9.53
CA GLY A 159 -10.73 4.79 8.18
C GLY A 159 -11.52 5.71 7.25
N ASN A 160 -11.85 6.94 7.67
CA ASN A 160 -12.51 7.91 6.79
C ASN A 160 -11.51 8.66 5.90
N PHE A 161 -10.27 8.82 6.35
CA PHE A 161 -9.21 9.54 5.67
C PHE A 161 -7.98 8.63 5.51
N THR A 162 -7.94 7.87 4.42
CA THR A 162 -6.98 6.76 4.23
C THR A 162 -5.87 7.02 3.22
N LYS A 163 -5.86 8.19 2.57
CA LYS A 163 -4.91 8.54 1.52
C LYS A 163 -4.39 9.97 1.67
N PRO A 164 -3.17 10.28 1.19
CA PRO A 164 -2.61 11.63 1.26
C PRO A 164 -3.53 12.70 0.67
N GLU A 165 -4.14 12.44 -0.49
CA GLU A 165 -5.01 13.39 -1.17
C GLU A 165 -6.25 13.78 -0.35
N HIS A 166 -6.68 12.93 0.59
CA HIS A 166 -7.79 13.26 1.48
C HIS A 166 -7.43 14.40 2.46
N TYR A 167 -6.15 14.60 2.72
CA TYR A 167 -5.64 15.72 3.52
C TYR A 167 -5.15 16.87 2.63
N LEU A 168 -4.31 16.55 1.64
CA LEU A 168 -3.65 17.54 0.79
C LEU A 168 -4.62 18.39 -0.03
N ASN A 169 -5.73 17.80 -0.50
CA ASN A 169 -6.69 18.52 -1.34
C ASN A 169 -7.71 19.31 -0.53
N TRP A 170 -7.99 18.89 0.70
CA TRP A 170 -9.14 19.38 1.47
C TRP A 170 -8.75 20.23 2.68
N PHE A 171 -7.54 20.07 3.23
CA PHE A 171 -7.05 20.85 4.37
C PHE A 171 -5.66 21.48 4.17
N PRO A 172 -5.40 22.16 3.03
CA PRO A 172 -4.09 22.74 2.76
C PRO A 172 -3.71 23.83 3.77
N ARG A 173 -4.67 24.64 4.25
CA ARG A 173 -4.38 25.74 5.19
C ARG A 173 -4.04 25.20 6.57
N THR A 174 -4.75 24.15 7.00
CA THR A 174 -4.46 23.43 8.24
C THR A 174 -3.04 22.84 8.19
N LEU A 175 -2.66 22.18 7.09
CA LEU A 175 -1.32 21.60 6.94
C LEU A 175 -0.22 22.67 6.89
N GLU A 176 -0.51 23.86 6.37
CA GLU A 176 0.41 25.00 6.42
C GLU A 176 0.59 25.51 7.86
N ALA A 177 -0.51 25.68 8.60
CA ALA A 177 -0.51 26.31 9.91
C ALA A 177 -0.05 25.40 11.06
N TYR A 178 -0.30 24.09 11.00
CA TYR A 178 -0.11 23.19 12.15
C TYR A 178 1.25 22.47 12.18
N THR A 179 1.63 22.06 13.39
CA THR A 179 2.76 21.15 13.67
C THR A 179 2.28 19.79 14.14
N TYR A 180 1.26 19.74 15.01
CA TYR A 180 0.74 18.49 15.57
C TYR A 180 -0.50 18.02 14.80
N LEU A 181 -0.50 16.77 14.36
CA LEU A 181 -1.57 16.15 13.59
C LEU A 181 -2.15 14.94 14.35
N GLY A 182 -3.47 14.93 14.53
CA GLY A 182 -4.24 13.90 15.26
C GLY A 182 -4.89 12.87 14.33
N PHE A 183 -4.80 11.58 14.67
CA PHE A 183 -5.40 10.46 13.93
C PHE A 183 -6.14 9.50 14.86
N HIS A 184 -7.21 8.88 14.37
CA HIS A 184 -7.88 7.76 15.05
C HIS A 184 -7.58 6.46 14.30
N GLU A 185 -7.16 5.41 15.01
CA GLU A 185 -6.87 4.11 14.42
C GLU A 185 -7.43 2.96 15.24
N TYR A 186 -8.42 2.28 14.66
CA TYR A 186 -9.06 1.12 15.25
C TYR A 186 -8.95 -0.12 14.36
N GLY A 187 -9.18 -1.29 14.95
CA GLY A 187 -9.32 -2.53 14.20
C GLY A 187 -10.14 -3.59 14.92
N TRP A 188 -10.41 -4.69 14.23
CA TRP A 188 -11.08 -5.87 14.76
C TRP A 188 -10.72 -7.12 13.94
N PRO A 189 -10.48 -8.28 14.58
CA PRO A 189 -10.22 -8.47 16.01
C PRO A 189 -8.78 -8.06 16.41
N SER A 190 -8.04 -7.41 15.51
CA SER A 190 -6.67 -6.96 15.75
C SER A 190 -6.40 -5.63 15.04
N LEU A 191 -5.39 -4.89 15.50
CA LEU A 191 -4.77 -3.80 14.75
C LEU A 191 -3.81 -4.35 13.69
N LYS A 192 -3.30 -5.57 13.87
CA LYS A 192 -2.38 -6.19 12.92
C LYS A 192 -3.14 -6.70 11.69
N PRO A 193 -2.82 -6.23 10.47
CA PRO A 193 -3.49 -6.72 9.26
C PRO A 193 -3.35 -8.23 9.07
N GLY A 194 -4.41 -8.85 8.55
CA GLY A 194 -4.50 -10.29 8.31
C GLY A 194 -5.79 -10.67 7.56
N PRO A 195 -5.93 -11.94 7.13
CA PRO A 195 -7.02 -12.40 6.26
C PRO A 195 -8.45 -12.12 6.77
N ASP A 196 -8.64 -12.04 8.09
CA ASP A 196 -9.93 -11.80 8.74
C ASP A 196 -9.90 -10.58 9.68
N VAL A 197 -9.04 -9.60 9.37
CA VAL A 197 -8.87 -8.39 10.18
C VAL A 197 -9.31 -7.17 9.39
N ALA A 198 -10.32 -6.47 9.90
CA ALA A 198 -10.65 -5.12 9.45
C ALA A 198 -9.88 -4.13 10.33
N THR A 199 -8.97 -3.34 9.75
CA THR A 199 -8.19 -2.37 10.53
C THR A 199 -7.83 -1.13 9.72
N ALA A 200 -7.78 0.01 10.41
CA ALA A 200 -7.20 1.25 9.93
C ALA A 200 -5.82 1.54 10.52
N ALA A 201 -5.20 0.57 11.20
CA ALA A 201 -3.87 0.73 11.76
C ALA A 201 -2.85 1.06 10.67
N LEU A 202 -1.95 2.00 10.99
CA LEU A 202 -0.91 2.54 10.12
C LEU A 202 -1.42 3.34 8.92
N TYR A 203 -2.69 3.71 8.86
CA TYR A 203 -3.18 4.64 7.84
C TYR A 203 -2.54 6.03 8.00
N TYR A 204 -2.17 6.45 9.21
CA TYR A 204 -1.36 7.65 9.41
C TYR A 204 -0.07 7.59 8.58
N ARG A 205 0.58 6.42 8.47
CA ARG A 205 1.86 6.26 7.76
C ARG A 205 1.69 6.54 6.27
N THR A 206 0.66 5.94 5.66
CA THR A 206 0.29 6.19 4.26
C THR A 206 -0.05 7.66 4.02
N CYS A 207 -0.83 8.29 4.90
CA CYS A 207 -1.20 9.70 4.76
C CYS A 207 0.02 10.63 4.93
N MET A 208 0.88 10.34 5.91
CA MET A 208 2.06 11.14 6.21
C MET A 208 3.14 11.05 5.14
N GLU A 209 3.26 9.93 4.41
CA GLU A 209 4.19 9.82 3.28
C GLU A 209 3.98 10.94 2.27
N GLY A 210 2.75 11.13 1.78
CA GLY A 210 2.46 12.21 0.83
C GLY A 210 2.45 13.61 1.47
N ILE A 211 2.11 13.73 2.76
CA ILE A 211 2.20 15.00 3.48
C ILE A 211 3.67 15.45 3.62
N HIS A 212 4.58 14.55 3.99
CA HIS A 212 6.02 14.83 4.10
C HIS A 212 6.63 15.17 2.74
N GLN A 213 6.22 14.50 1.66
CA GLN A 213 6.66 14.86 0.31
C GLN A 213 6.37 16.33 -0.05
N ARG A 214 5.24 16.89 0.42
CA ARG A 214 4.86 18.28 0.13
C ARG A 214 5.40 19.31 1.13
N TYR A 215 5.44 18.96 2.41
CA TYR A 215 5.67 19.91 3.50
C TYR A 215 6.93 19.61 4.34
N GLY A 216 7.66 18.53 4.04
CA GLY A 216 8.82 18.07 4.79
C GLY A 216 8.48 17.48 6.16
N ASP A 217 9.50 17.29 6.99
CA ASP A 217 9.42 16.56 8.27
C ASP A 217 9.00 17.44 9.47
N LYS A 218 8.26 18.53 9.22
CA LYS A 218 7.88 19.49 10.29
C LYS A 218 6.85 18.93 11.28
N PHE A 219 6.11 17.89 10.90
CA PHE A 219 4.96 17.44 11.67
C PHE A 219 5.31 16.46 12.78
N LYS A 220 4.49 16.48 13.83
CA LYS A 220 4.46 15.49 14.89
C LYS A 220 3.09 14.82 14.92
N VAL A 221 3.08 13.50 14.84
CA VAL A 221 1.86 12.70 14.77
C VAL A 221 1.48 12.19 16.14
N ILE A 222 0.19 12.32 16.47
CA ILE A 222 -0.41 11.79 17.67
C ILE A 222 -1.61 10.96 17.24
N ILE A 223 -1.64 9.68 17.61
CA ILE A 223 -2.83 8.87 17.41
C ILE A 223 -3.72 9.14 18.61
N THR A 224 -4.62 10.09 18.48
CA THR A 224 -5.43 10.63 19.58
C THR A 224 -6.47 9.64 20.07
N GLU A 225 -6.83 8.64 19.26
CA GLU A 225 -7.63 7.49 19.69
C GLU A 225 -7.14 6.20 19.01
N ALA A 226 -6.86 5.16 19.80
CA ALA A 226 -6.52 3.84 19.27
C ALA A 226 -7.07 2.70 20.12
N GLY A 227 -7.42 1.58 19.47
CA GLY A 227 -7.89 0.39 20.18
C GLY A 227 -8.54 -0.64 19.28
N LEU A 228 -9.30 -1.55 19.88
CA LEU A 228 -10.12 -2.51 19.14
C LEU A 228 -11.60 -2.21 19.35
N THR A 229 -12.35 -2.10 18.26
CA THR A 229 -13.81 -1.92 18.27
C THR A 229 -14.47 -2.85 17.28
N MET A 230 -15.57 -3.50 17.69
CA MET A 230 -16.37 -4.33 16.78
C MET A 230 -17.03 -3.54 15.64
N ALA A 231 -17.11 -2.20 15.74
CA ALA A 231 -17.62 -1.40 14.64
C ALA A 231 -16.75 -1.55 13.37
N TYR A 232 -15.47 -1.90 13.55
CA TYR A 232 -14.63 -2.40 12.46
C TYR A 232 -14.97 -3.85 12.14
N GLY A 233 -15.25 -4.17 10.87
CA GLY A 233 -15.61 -5.52 10.44
C GLY A 233 -17.08 -5.90 10.66
N HIS A 234 -17.81 -5.19 11.54
CA HIS A 234 -19.24 -5.36 11.75
C HIS A 234 -19.96 -4.00 11.84
N SER A 235 -20.12 -3.33 10.70
CA SER A 235 -20.73 -2.00 10.62
C SER A 235 -22.16 -1.90 11.20
N GLU A 236 -22.86 -3.04 11.29
CA GLU A 236 -24.18 -3.19 11.87
C GLU A 236 -24.20 -3.29 13.41
N ASN A 237 -23.03 -3.42 14.04
CA ASN A 237 -22.89 -3.58 15.49
C ASN A 237 -22.61 -2.25 16.20
N PRO A 238 -23.04 -2.10 17.47
CA PRO A 238 -22.71 -0.94 18.27
C PRO A 238 -21.20 -0.88 18.56
N ASP A 239 -20.71 0.35 18.75
CA ASP A 239 -19.31 0.62 19.10
C ASP A 239 -18.96 0.02 20.47
N LYS A 240 -18.31 -1.15 20.43
CA LYS A 240 -18.01 -2.00 21.59
C LYS A 240 -16.58 -2.52 21.49
N GLY A 241 -15.87 -2.49 22.60
CA GLY A 241 -14.45 -2.80 22.67
C GLY A 241 -14.13 -4.30 22.71
N TRP A 242 -12.87 -4.60 23.02
CA TRP A 242 -12.35 -5.98 23.12
C TRP A 242 -13.05 -6.84 24.17
N LEU A 243 -13.69 -6.24 25.18
CA LEU A 243 -14.51 -6.93 26.20
C LEU A 243 -16.01 -6.87 25.89
N ASN A 244 -16.41 -6.89 24.63
CA ASN A 244 -17.82 -6.97 24.26
C ASN A 244 -18.43 -8.35 24.63
N GLU A 245 -19.77 -8.46 24.59
CA GLU A 245 -20.48 -9.68 24.99
C GLU A 245 -20.61 -10.73 23.87
N ARG A 246 -20.48 -10.32 22.61
CA ARG A 246 -20.77 -11.16 21.43
C ARG A 246 -19.55 -11.99 21.04
N GLU A 247 -18.40 -11.34 20.94
CA GLU A 247 -17.11 -11.86 20.51
C GLU A 247 -16.00 -11.26 21.41
N PRO A 248 -15.98 -11.56 22.72
CA PRO A 248 -14.93 -11.06 23.61
C PRO A 248 -13.56 -11.61 23.23
N LEU A 249 -12.54 -10.75 23.30
CA LEU A 249 -11.14 -11.15 23.16
C LEU A 249 -10.53 -11.38 24.55
N THR A 250 -9.54 -12.26 24.61
CA THR A 250 -8.69 -12.41 25.79
C THR A 250 -7.73 -11.23 25.92
N GLU A 251 -7.26 -10.95 27.14
CA GLU A 251 -6.24 -9.91 27.37
C GLU A 251 -4.97 -10.20 26.55
N GLU A 252 -4.60 -11.48 26.37
CA GLU A 252 -3.44 -11.87 25.57
C GLU A 252 -3.61 -11.48 24.10
N GLN A 253 -4.79 -11.73 23.50
CA GLN A 253 -5.06 -11.35 22.12
C GLN A 253 -4.99 -9.84 21.93
N TYR A 254 -5.58 -9.07 22.86
CA TYR A 254 -5.50 -7.62 22.79
C TYR A 254 -4.06 -7.12 22.98
N TRP A 255 -3.33 -7.69 23.94
CA TRP A 255 -1.92 -7.35 24.16
C TRP A 255 -1.05 -7.59 22.93
N GLN A 256 -1.18 -8.74 22.25
CA GLN A 256 -0.40 -9.02 21.04
C GLN A 256 -0.67 -8.00 19.94
N SER A 257 -1.92 -7.52 19.84
CA SER A 257 -2.29 -6.44 18.95
C SER A 257 -1.61 -5.11 19.32
N LEU A 258 -1.63 -4.73 20.60
CA LEU A 258 -1.00 -3.50 21.10
C LEU A 258 0.53 -3.54 20.97
N LEU A 259 1.14 -4.69 21.27
CA LEU A 259 2.59 -4.89 21.16
C LEU A 259 3.04 -4.74 19.70
N TRP A 260 2.34 -5.36 18.76
CA TRP A 260 2.60 -5.19 17.33
C TRP A 260 2.51 -3.71 16.93
N TYR A 261 1.43 -3.04 17.32
CA TYR A 261 1.19 -1.65 16.95
C TYR A 261 2.24 -0.70 17.54
N ASN A 262 2.63 -0.90 18.81
CA ASN A 262 3.75 -0.20 19.43
C ASN A 262 5.06 -0.39 18.63
N ASN A 263 5.39 -1.63 18.27
CA ASN A 263 6.60 -1.93 17.52
C ASN A 263 6.62 -1.30 16.12
N GLU A 264 5.45 -1.11 15.51
CA GLU A 264 5.34 -0.35 14.26
C GLU A 264 5.53 1.14 14.48
N MET A 265 4.86 1.76 15.46
CA MET A 265 5.01 3.19 15.75
C MET A 265 6.42 3.58 16.19
N VAL A 266 7.15 2.69 16.88
CA VAL A 266 8.55 2.92 17.27
C VAL A 266 9.48 3.12 16.07
N LYS A 267 9.11 2.62 14.88
CA LYS A 267 9.87 2.82 13.64
C LYS A 267 9.71 4.24 13.08
N ASP A 268 8.71 4.98 13.51
CA ASP A 268 8.35 6.29 12.96
C ASP A 268 8.70 7.41 13.98
N PRO A 269 9.87 8.06 13.88
CA PRO A 269 10.35 9.00 14.90
C PRO A 269 9.48 10.27 15.04
N TYR A 270 8.68 10.59 14.03
CA TYR A 270 7.72 11.70 14.04
C TYR A 270 6.42 11.36 14.79
N VAL A 271 6.18 10.10 15.14
CA VAL A 271 5.01 9.66 15.93
C VAL A 271 5.32 9.78 17.41
N MET A 272 4.54 10.57 18.13
CA MET A 272 4.70 10.80 19.57
C MET A 272 4.15 9.62 20.39
N GLY A 273 3.01 9.07 19.97
CA GLY A 273 2.38 7.89 20.57
C GLY A 273 0.91 7.76 20.18
N ALA A 274 0.25 6.76 20.77
CA ALA A 274 -1.17 6.46 20.56
C ALA A 274 -1.96 6.34 21.86
N CYS A 275 -2.98 7.19 22.03
CA CYS A 275 -3.86 7.20 23.20
C CYS A 275 -4.86 6.03 23.14
N LEU A 276 -4.72 5.08 24.06
CA LEU A 276 -5.59 3.92 24.14
C LEU A 276 -6.98 4.27 24.66
N PHE A 277 -8.00 4.02 23.83
CA PHE A 277 -9.41 4.24 24.12
C PHE A 277 -10.00 3.00 24.83
N GLU A 278 -10.44 3.03 26.10
CA GLU A 278 -10.31 4.12 27.09
C GLU A 278 -9.75 3.59 28.42
N VAL A 279 -8.53 4.00 28.76
CA VAL A 279 -7.92 3.72 30.07
C VAL A 279 -8.77 4.34 31.19
N GLY A 280 -9.21 5.59 30.99
CA GLY A 280 -10.15 6.28 31.87
C GLY A 280 -11.57 6.20 31.33
N HIS A 281 -12.16 5.01 31.34
CA HIS A 281 -13.47 4.78 30.73
C HIS A 281 -14.64 5.43 31.49
N ALA A 282 -15.58 5.98 30.75
CA ALA A 282 -16.94 6.22 31.24
C ALA A 282 -17.80 4.94 31.17
N SER A 283 -18.92 4.89 31.89
CA SER A 283 -19.77 3.68 31.96
C SER A 283 -20.24 3.17 30.59
N LYS A 284 -20.48 4.06 29.61
CA LYS A 284 -20.83 3.69 28.24
C LYS A 284 -19.72 2.94 27.50
N TRP A 285 -18.47 3.18 27.87
CA TRP A 285 -17.25 2.65 27.23
C TRP A 285 -16.59 1.53 28.03
N ILE A 286 -17.28 0.97 29.02
CA ILE A 286 -16.74 -0.07 29.91
C ILE A 286 -16.14 -1.28 29.17
N THR A 287 -16.62 -1.60 27.96
CA THR A 287 -16.09 -2.70 27.13
C THR A 287 -14.71 -2.42 26.54
N PHE A 288 -14.22 -1.18 26.61
CA PHE A 288 -12.90 -0.76 26.15
C PHE A 288 -11.86 -0.69 27.27
N ARG A 289 -12.27 -0.88 28.53
CA ARG A 289 -11.43 -0.64 29.71
C ARG A 289 -10.10 -1.39 29.67
N HIS A 290 -9.07 -0.74 30.20
CA HIS A 290 -7.74 -1.34 30.43
C HIS A 290 -7.42 -1.55 31.91
N LEU A 291 -8.28 -1.04 32.80
CA LEU A 291 -8.11 -1.09 34.25
C LEU A 291 -9.27 -1.86 34.89
N GLY A 292 -9.01 -2.43 36.08
CA GLY A 292 -10.01 -3.17 36.84
C GLY A 292 -10.02 -4.64 36.47
N GLU A 293 -11.21 -5.18 36.20
CA GLU A 293 -11.44 -6.62 35.98
C GLU A 293 -12.08 -6.85 34.61
N ASP A 294 -11.80 -7.99 33.97
CA ASP A 294 -12.46 -8.45 32.73
C ASP A 294 -13.94 -8.85 32.98
N ASN A 295 -14.62 -9.38 31.96
CA ASN A 295 -16.04 -9.76 32.10
C ASN A 295 -16.25 -11.01 32.97
N GLN A 296 -15.18 -11.70 33.33
CA GLN A 296 -15.17 -12.89 34.18
C GLN A 296 -14.74 -12.55 35.63
N GLY A 297 -14.42 -11.29 35.93
CA GLY A 297 -13.97 -10.85 37.25
C GLY A 297 -12.47 -11.05 37.49
N ASN A 298 -11.68 -11.37 36.46
CA ASN A 298 -10.23 -11.48 36.60
C ASN A 298 -9.58 -10.10 36.48
N PRO A 299 -8.57 -9.77 37.30
CA PRO A 299 -7.84 -8.51 37.14
C PRO A 299 -7.18 -8.38 35.76
N ILE A 300 -7.26 -7.18 35.18
CA ILE A 300 -6.60 -6.84 33.90
C ILE A 300 -5.18 -6.35 34.18
N PHE A 301 -4.18 -6.95 33.53
CA PHE A 301 -2.75 -6.67 33.77
C PHE A 301 -2.06 -5.88 32.64
N LEU A 302 -2.82 -5.23 31.76
CA LEU A 302 -2.29 -4.48 30.62
C LEU A 302 -1.26 -3.42 31.02
N MET A 303 -1.46 -2.71 32.14
CA MET A 303 -0.52 -1.68 32.60
C MET A 303 0.88 -2.23 32.91
N ASN A 304 0.96 -3.43 33.52
CA ASN A 304 2.23 -4.11 33.77
C ASN A 304 2.96 -4.45 32.47
N ARG A 305 2.20 -4.86 31.45
CA ARG A 305 2.75 -5.19 30.14
C ARG A 305 3.24 -3.95 29.40
N ILE A 306 2.51 -2.84 29.49
CA ILE A 306 2.90 -1.55 28.88
C ILE A 306 4.13 -0.96 29.58
N GLU A 307 4.19 -1.01 30.92
CA GLU A 307 5.36 -0.57 31.71
C GLU A 307 6.63 -1.26 31.23
N ALA A 308 6.59 -2.58 30.98
CA ALA A 308 7.74 -3.35 30.50
C ALA A 308 8.30 -2.86 29.15
N LEU A 309 7.54 -2.09 28.35
CA LEU A 309 8.03 -1.49 27.10
C LEU A 309 8.97 -0.30 27.32
N ASN A 310 8.95 0.31 28.52
CA ASN A 310 9.81 1.42 28.89
C ASN A 310 11.28 0.99 28.97
N ASP A 311 11.55 -0.25 29.39
CA ASP A 311 12.89 -0.80 29.56
C ASP A 311 13.52 -1.34 28.26
N ILE A 312 12.75 -1.42 27.17
CA ILE A 312 13.25 -1.83 25.87
C ILE A 312 13.97 -0.62 25.24
N PRO A 313 15.28 -0.70 24.92
CA PRO A 313 15.98 0.37 24.23
C PRO A 313 15.23 0.72 22.92
N GLY A 314 15.07 2.01 22.62
CA GLY A 314 14.63 2.40 21.29
C GLY A 314 15.62 1.89 20.23
N PRO A 315 15.19 1.69 18.97
CA PRO A 315 16.16 1.59 17.89
C PRO A 315 17.11 2.80 17.98
N PRO A 316 18.42 2.62 17.72
CA PRO A 316 19.35 3.73 17.72
C PRO A 316 18.79 4.85 16.84
N ALA A 317 18.95 6.10 17.28
CA ALA A 317 18.58 7.26 16.47
C ALA A 317 19.14 7.04 15.06
N PRO A 318 18.35 7.30 14.00
CA PRO A 318 18.89 7.27 12.65
C PRO A 318 20.16 8.11 12.66
N PRO A 319 21.29 7.61 12.13
CA PRO A 319 22.44 8.47 11.91
C PRO A 319 21.93 9.71 11.15
N GLU A 320 22.44 10.91 11.51
CA GLU A 320 22.35 12.07 10.61
C GLU A 320 22.62 11.59 9.19
N PRO A 321 21.86 12.04 8.18
CA PRO A 321 21.80 11.40 6.87
C PRO A 321 23.21 11.16 6.31
N SER A 322 23.72 9.97 6.57
CA SER A 322 24.76 9.34 5.81
C SER A 322 24.05 8.82 4.59
N GLU A 323 24.53 9.21 3.41
CA GLU A 323 24.02 8.79 2.11
C GLU A 323 23.52 7.34 2.15
N PRO A 324 22.30 7.07 1.67
CA PRO A 324 21.72 5.73 1.72
C PRO A 324 22.63 4.72 1.01
N PRO A 325 22.67 3.47 1.49
CA PRO A 325 23.51 2.43 0.90
C PRO A 325 23.15 2.24 -0.58
N SER A 326 24.18 2.17 -1.41
CA SER A 326 24.20 2.23 -2.88
C SER A 326 23.55 1.05 -3.62
N GLY A 327 22.35 0.64 -3.23
CA GLY A 327 21.51 -0.27 -4.03
C GLY A 327 20.54 0.55 -4.85
N ASP A 328 20.72 0.57 -6.17
CA ASP A 328 19.98 1.42 -7.11
C ASP A 328 18.46 1.27 -6.92
N ILE A 329 17.81 2.32 -6.44
CA ILE A 329 16.36 2.38 -6.19
C ILE A 329 15.57 2.08 -7.47
N TYR A 330 16.17 2.38 -8.62
CA TYR A 330 15.64 2.06 -9.93
C TYR A 330 15.61 0.55 -10.20
N GLU A 331 16.64 -0.20 -9.80
CA GLU A 331 16.69 -1.67 -9.94
C GLU A 331 15.60 -2.35 -9.10
N ARG A 332 15.33 -1.81 -7.90
CA ARG A 332 14.28 -2.30 -7.01
C ARG A 332 12.87 -2.03 -7.54
N VAL A 333 12.65 -0.85 -8.14
CA VAL A 333 11.35 -0.50 -8.75
C VAL A 333 11.13 -1.26 -10.06
N SER A 334 12.18 -1.49 -10.85
CA SER A 334 12.11 -2.30 -12.08
C SER A 334 11.72 -3.75 -11.78
N LYS A 335 12.34 -4.37 -10.76
CA LYS A 335 11.95 -5.70 -10.29
C LYS A 335 10.50 -5.78 -9.79
N LEU A 336 10.02 -4.71 -9.13
CA LEU A 336 8.64 -4.63 -8.67
C LEU A 336 7.65 -4.56 -9.85
N VAL A 337 7.99 -3.85 -10.94
CA VAL A 337 7.18 -3.80 -12.17
C VAL A 337 7.10 -5.18 -12.84
N GLU A 338 8.21 -5.92 -12.87
CA GLU A 338 8.25 -7.31 -13.38
C GLU A 338 7.38 -8.26 -12.53
N ASP A 339 7.50 -8.18 -11.21
CA ASP A 339 6.73 -9.00 -10.27
C ASP A 339 5.22 -8.74 -10.40
N LEU A 340 4.81 -7.47 -10.46
CA LEU A 340 3.41 -7.07 -10.64
C LEU A 340 2.87 -7.45 -12.02
N SER A 341 3.70 -7.45 -13.07
CA SER A 341 3.32 -7.88 -14.42
C SER A 341 3.03 -9.38 -14.47
N ARG A 342 3.84 -10.20 -13.79
CA ARG A 342 3.60 -11.65 -13.64
C ARG A 342 2.33 -11.94 -12.84
N GLU A 343 2.12 -11.21 -11.76
CA GLU A 343 0.92 -11.38 -10.93
C GLU A 343 -0.36 -10.99 -11.69
N ARG A 344 -0.32 -9.93 -12.51
CA ARG A 344 -1.42 -9.53 -13.40
C ARG A 344 -1.85 -10.66 -14.33
N GLU A 345 -0.89 -11.37 -14.92
CA GLU A 345 -1.18 -12.49 -15.82
C GLU A 345 -1.79 -13.69 -15.08
N GLY A 346 -1.27 -14.01 -13.89
CA GLY A 346 -1.81 -15.07 -13.03
C GLY A 346 -3.25 -14.82 -12.57
N VAL A 347 -3.54 -13.58 -12.18
CA VAL A 347 -4.87 -13.12 -11.73
C VAL A 347 -5.86 -13.10 -12.91
N ALA A 348 -5.45 -12.67 -14.10
CA ALA A 348 -6.33 -12.59 -15.28
C ALA A 348 -6.90 -13.95 -15.74
N ILE A 349 -6.16 -15.05 -15.55
CA ILE A 349 -6.57 -16.40 -16.00
C ILE A 349 -7.33 -17.21 -14.93
N ALA A 350 -7.36 -16.76 -13.67
CA ALA A 350 -7.98 -17.49 -12.56
C ALA A 350 -9.50 -17.72 -12.74
N PRO A 351 -10.31 -16.75 -13.23
CA PRO A 351 -11.74 -16.97 -13.45
C PRO A 351 -12.01 -18.03 -14.52
N GLN A 352 -11.23 -18.02 -15.61
CA GLN A 352 -11.36 -19.00 -16.69
C GLN A 352 -11.01 -20.43 -16.23
N ARG A 353 -10.00 -20.57 -15.36
CA ARG A 353 -9.66 -21.85 -14.73
C ARG A 353 -10.75 -22.33 -13.76
N ALA A 354 -11.33 -21.44 -12.96
CA ALA A 354 -12.44 -21.77 -12.06
C ALA A 354 -13.67 -22.24 -12.85
N ASP A 355 -14.03 -21.59 -13.95
CA ASP A 355 -15.13 -22.01 -14.81
C ASP A 355 -14.88 -23.35 -15.52
N ALA A 356 -13.63 -23.66 -15.86
CA ALA A 356 -13.24 -24.97 -16.39
C ALA A 356 -13.39 -26.08 -15.34
N VAL A 357 -13.00 -25.81 -14.09
CA VAL A 357 -13.17 -26.74 -12.96
C VAL A 357 -14.66 -26.93 -12.62
N ALA A 358 -15.48 -25.88 -12.65
CA ALA A 358 -16.94 -25.97 -12.44
C ALA A 358 -17.61 -26.91 -13.47
N ARG A 359 -17.22 -26.79 -14.74
CA ARG A 359 -17.71 -27.65 -15.84
C ARG A 359 -17.25 -29.10 -15.67
N ALA A 360 -16.02 -29.32 -15.20
CA ALA A 360 -15.49 -30.66 -14.94
C ALA A 360 -16.15 -31.34 -13.73
N LEU A 361 -16.53 -30.58 -12.70
CA LEU A 361 -17.20 -31.09 -11.49
C LEU A 361 -18.66 -31.49 -11.73
N THR A 362 -19.36 -30.83 -12.66
CA THR A 362 -20.79 -31.05 -12.93
C THR A 362 -21.15 -32.53 -13.24
N PRO A 363 -20.48 -33.23 -14.18
CA PRO A 363 -20.78 -34.64 -14.48
C PRO A 363 -20.29 -35.63 -13.40
N LEU A 364 -19.42 -35.21 -12.47
CA LEU A 364 -18.89 -36.06 -11.39
C LEU A 364 -19.85 -36.20 -10.20
N THR A 365 -21.01 -35.53 -10.22
CA THR A 365 -22.08 -35.63 -9.20
C THR A 365 -23.01 -36.85 -9.39
N ALA A 366 -22.83 -37.63 -10.46
CA ALA A 366 -23.56 -38.86 -10.76
C ALA A 366 -23.32 -40.12 -9.86
N PRO A 367 -22.37 -40.18 -8.89
CA PRO A 367 -22.17 -41.37 -8.03
C PRO A 367 -23.40 -41.77 -7.19
N ALA A 368 -24.24 -40.80 -6.81
CA ALA A 368 -25.44 -41.07 -6.00
C ALA A 368 -26.42 -42.04 -6.69
N GLY A 369 -26.56 -41.98 -8.02
CA GLY A 369 -27.44 -42.90 -8.76
C GLY A 369 -26.94 -44.35 -8.74
N ARG A 370 -25.62 -44.56 -8.86
CA ARG A 370 -25.02 -45.92 -8.83
C ARG A 370 -24.97 -46.51 -7.42
N ALA A 371 -24.84 -45.67 -6.40
CA ALA A 371 -24.93 -46.10 -5.00
C ALA A 371 -26.34 -46.63 -4.68
N ILE A 372 -27.39 -45.92 -5.12
CA ILE A 372 -28.79 -46.36 -4.95
C ILE A 372 -29.07 -47.69 -5.67
N GLU A 373 -28.57 -47.88 -6.89
CA GLU A 373 -28.73 -49.15 -7.62
C GLU A 373 -28.03 -50.32 -6.93
N ASN A 374 -26.81 -50.13 -6.42
CA ASN A 374 -26.06 -51.17 -5.71
C ASN A 374 -26.66 -51.48 -4.34
N ASP A 375 -27.21 -50.49 -3.64
CA ASP A 375 -27.88 -50.67 -2.34
C ASP A 375 -29.19 -51.45 -2.49
N MET A 376 -29.97 -51.16 -3.54
CA MET A 376 -31.15 -51.95 -3.92
C MET A 376 -30.78 -53.40 -4.27
N LEU A 377 -29.67 -53.62 -5.01
CA LEU A 377 -29.19 -54.95 -5.36
C LEU A 377 -28.73 -55.74 -4.11
N ALA A 378 -27.99 -55.08 -3.20
CA ALA A 378 -27.55 -55.67 -1.93
C ALA A 378 -28.74 -56.03 -1.02
N HIS A 379 -29.77 -55.18 -0.96
CA HIS A 379 -31.00 -55.46 -0.23
C HIS A 379 -31.76 -56.68 -0.78
N ASN A 380 -31.84 -56.80 -2.10
CA ASN A 380 -32.45 -57.96 -2.77
C ASN A 380 -31.69 -59.26 -2.51
N LEU A 381 -30.35 -59.23 -2.58
CA LEU A 381 -29.50 -60.38 -2.28
C LEU A 381 -29.60 -60.80 -0.81
N SER A 382 -29.60 -59.85 0.13
CA SER A 382 -29.80 -60.12 1.56
C SER A 382 -31.17 -60.75 1.84
N THR A 383 -32.23 -60.25 1.19
CA THR A 383 -33.57 -60.86 1.26
C THR A 383 -33.57 -62.29 0.75
N ARG A 384 -32.85 -62.56 -0.35
CA ARG A 384 -32.71 -63.90 -0.93
C ARG A 384 -31.97 -64.86 0.00
N VAL A 385 -30.88 -64.42 0.65
CA VAL A 385 -30.15 -65.21 1.67
C VAL A 385 -31.07 -65.57 2.83
N ASN A 386 -31.88 -64.62 3.31
CA ASN A 386 -32.83 -64.86 4.40
C ASN A 386 -33.91 -65.88 4.01
N GLN A 387 -34.41 -65.82 2.77
CA GLN A 387 -35.38 -66.78 2.25
C GLN A 387 -34.77 -68.19 2.15
N ILE A 388 -33.58 -68.33 1.53
CA ILE A 388 -32.89 -69.61 1.41
C ILE A 388 -32.60 -70.20 2.80
N SER A 389 -32.16 -69.37 3.75
CA SER A 389 -31.91 -69.77 5.14
C SER A 389 -33.17 -70.22 5.88
N ALA A 390 -34.32 -69.59 5.63
CA ALA A 390 -35.59 -69.98 6.21
C ALA A 390 -36.08 -71.31 5.64
N THR A 391 -35.93 -71.52 4.32
CA THR A 391 -36.26 -72.78 3.66
C THR A 391 -35.35 -73.91 4.13
N LEU A 392 -34.04 -73.70 4.27
CA LEU A 392 -33.11 -74.68 4.83
C LEU A 392 -33.52 -75.11 6.26
N ARG A 393 -33.94 -74.17 7.12
CA ARG A 393 -34.44 -74.49 8.46
C ARG A 393 -35.73 -75.30 8.45
N GLN A 394 -36.61 -75.07 7.47
CA GLN A 394 -37.85 -75.85 7.30
C GLN A 394 -37.61 -77.25 6.73
N LEU A 395 -36.60 -77.41 5.85
CA LEU A 395 -36.25 -78.71 5.30
C LEU A 395 -35.49 -79.56 6.32
N ALA A 396 -34.63 -78.96 7.16
CA ALA A 396 -33.89 -79.67 8.22
C ALA A 396 -34.77 -80.32 9.30
N SER A 397 -36.07 -80.02 9.35
CA SER A 397 -37.04 -80.60 10.30
C SER A 397 -37.85 -81.77 9.73
N ASN A 398 -37.62 -82.18 8.48
CA ASN A 398 -38.31 -83.30 7.82
C ASN A 398 -37.33 -84.48 7.54
N PRO A 399 -37.55 -85.68 8.12
CA PRO A 399 -36.61 -86.80 8.05
C PRO A 399 -36.52 -87.54 6.70
N ASP A 400 -37.38 -87.24 5.72
CA ASP A 400 -37.46 -87.93 4.42
C ASP A 400 -36.82 -87.16 3.23
N ILE A 401 -35.96 -86.17 3.49
CA ILE A 401 -35.41 -85.29 2.44
C ILE A 401 -34.09 -85.81 1.84
N ASP A 402 -33.98 -85.65 0.51
CA ASP A 402 -32.77 -85.91 -0.29
C ASP A 402 -31.58 -85.05 0.19
N PRO A 403 -30.50 -85.66 0.73
CA PRO A 403 -29.30 -84.94 1.17
C PRO A 403 -28.64 -84.10 0.06
N ASP A 404 -28.74 -84.54 -1.20
CA ASP A 404 -28.15 -83.82 -2.34
C ASP A 404 -28.91 -82.52 -2.63
N ALA A 405 -30.20 -82.44 -2.27
CA ALA A 405 -31.01 -81.23 -2.41
C ALA A 405 -30.62 -80.16 -1.37
N ILE A 406 -30.30 -80.57 -0.14
CA ILE A 406 -29.79 -79.68 0.91
C ILE A 406 -28.42 -79.13 0.47
N GLN A 407 -27.52 -79.99 0.01
CA GLN A 407 -26.18 -79.59 -0.41
C GLN A 407 -26.20 -78.60 -1.60
N ARG A 408 -27.12 -78.77 -2.56
CA ARG A 408 -27.31 -77.82 -3.67
C ARG A 408 -27.79 -76.44 -3.19
N MET A 409 -28.70 -76.41 -2.21
CA MET A 409 -29.21 -75.15 -1.64
C MET A 409 -28.21 -74.44 -0.74
N GLU A 410 -27.38 -75.20 -0.02
CA GLU A 410 -26.24 -74.65 0.73
C GLU A 410 -25.21 -74.03 -0.23
N ALA A 411 -24.90 -74.70 -1.34
CA ALA A 411 -24.02 -74.15 -2.37
C ALA A 411 -24.61 -72.89 -3.06
N GLU A 412 -25.93 -72.84 -3.26
CA GLU A 412 -26.62 -71.62 -3.75
C GLU A 412 -26.54 -70.49 -2.72
N ALA A 413 -26.73 -70.78 -1.43
CA ALA A 413 -26.59 -69.79 -0.36
C ALA A 413 -25.16 -69.23 -0.31
N ASP A 414 -24.15 -70.09 -0.36
CA ASP A 414 -22.73 -69.69 -0.36
C ASP A 414 -22.39 -68.81 -1.57
N LEU A 415 -22.94 -69.12 -2.75
CA LEU A 415 -22.75 -68.30 -3.95
C LEU A 415 -23.38 -66.92 -3.81
N VAL A 416 -24.59 -66.82 -3.26
CA VAL A 416 -25.28 -65.54 -3.04
C VAL A 416 -24.57 -64.72 -1.95
N ILE A 417 -24.05 -65.37 -0.90
CA ILE A 417 -23.24 -64.72 0.14
C ILE A 417 -21.94 -64.17 -0.46
N GLN A 418 -21.23 -64.95 -1.29
CA GLN A 418 -20.04 -64.47 -2.00
C GLN A 418 -20.33 -63.27 -2.91
N GLN A 419 -21.49 -63.24 -3.58
CA GLN A 419 -21.92 -62.10 -4.39
C GLN A 419 -22.20 -60.86 -3.54
N LEU A 420 -22.79 -61.03 -2.35
CA LEU A 420 -23.03 -59.95 -1.40
C LEU A 420 -21.72 -59.40 -0.83
N ASP A 421 -20.81 -60.27 -0.40
CA ASP A 421 -19.48 -59.91 0.12
C ASP A 421 -18.63 -59.17 -0.92
N ALA A 422 -18.76 -59.53 -2.21
CA ALA A 422 -18.08 -58.84 -3.30
C ALA A 422 -18.67 -57.45 -3.63
N LEU A 423 -19.93 -57.19 -3.26
CA LEU A 423 -20.62 -55.91 -3.48
C LEU A 423 -20.38 -54.92 -2.33
N SER A 424 -20.26 -55.39 -1.09
CA SER A 424 -20.01 -54.54 0.08
C SER A 424 -18.83 -53.55 -0.05
N PRO A 425 -17.62 -53.95 -0.48
CA PRO A 425 -16.51 -53.01 -0.62
C PRO A 425 -16.75 -52.01 -1.77
N ARG A 426 -17.55 -52.36 -2.77
CA ARG A 426 -17.87 -51.48 -3.91
C ARG A 426 -18.88 -50.41 -3.52
N ILE A 427 -19.84 -50.74 -2.64
CA ILE A 427 -20.78 -49.78 -2.06
C ILE A 427 -20.03 -48.80 -1.16
N ALA A 428 -19.20 -49.30 -0.23
CA ALA A 428 -18.39 -48.46 0.64
C ALA A 428 -17.45 -47.52 -0.14
N ALA A 429 -16.83 -48.00 -1.22
CA ALA A 429 -15.98 -47.18 -2.09
C ALA A 429 -16.78 -46.12 -2.86
N ALA A 430 -18.00 -46.43 -3.30
CA ALA A 430 -18.87 -45.47 -3.99
C ALA A 430 -19.41 -44.39 -3.04
N GLU A 431 -19.73 -44.75 -1.80
CA GLU A 431 -20.12 -43.81 -0.74
C GLU A 431 -18.97 -42.89 -0.35
N ALA A 432 -17.77 -43.43 -0.15
CA ALA A 432 -16.57 -42.64 0.14
C ALA A 432 -16.24 -41.67 -1.01
N ALA A 433 -16.31 -42.13 -2.26
CA ALA A 433 -16.11 -41.26 -3.43
C ALA A 433 -17.21 -40.17 -3.54
N GLY A 434 -18.46 -40.50 -3.19
CA GLY A 434 -19.56 -39.54 -3.13
C GLY A 434 -19.35 -38.47 -2.06
N GLN A 435 -18.87 -38.85 -0.88
CA GLN A 435 -18.53 -37.94 0.22
C GLN A 435 -17.38 -36.99 -0.16
N GLU A 436 -16.33 -37.49 -0.81
CA GLU A 436 -15.22 -36.68 -1.32
C GLU A 436 -15.65 -35.68 -2.40
N VAL A 437 -16.46 -36.12 -3.37
CA VAL A 437 -17.04 -35.23 -4.39
C VAL A 437 -17.93 -34.17 -3.75
N GLN A 438 -18.70 -34.51 -2.72
CA GLN A 438 -19.55 -33.57 -1.99
C GLN A 438 -18.74 -32.56 -1.17
N ALA A 439 -17.64 -33.00 -0.54
CA ALA A 439 -16.71 -32.12 0.17
C ALA A 439 -16.06 -31.10 -0.79
N VAL A 440 -15.58 -31.56 -1.95
CA VAL A 440 -15.04 -30.67 -3.00
C VAL A 440 -16.12 -29.72 -3.53
N ALA A 441 -17.35 -30.19 -3.74
CA ALA A 441 -18.48 -29.37 -4.20
C ALA A 441 -18.95 -28.34 -3.15
N GLN A 442 -18.72 -28.57 -1.85
CA GLN A 442 -19.03 -27.60 -0.78
C GLN A 442 -17.96 -26.51 -0.65
N LEU A 443 -16.68 -26.85 -0.89
CA LEU A 443 -15.56 -25.90 -0.87
C LEU A 443 -15.49 -25.05 -2.14
N PHE A 444 -15.94 -25.58 -3.27
CA PHE A 444 -15.85 -24.93 -4.57
C PHE A 444 -16.60 -23.58 -4.66
N PRO A 445 -17.80 -23.37 -4.11
CA PRO A 445 -18.45 -22.05 -4.07
C PRO A 445 -17.67 -20.97 -3.32
N ALA A 446 -16.87 -21.33 -2.31
CA ALA A 446 -16.00 -20.38 -1.62
C ALA A 446 -14.81 -19.99 -2.52
N GLN A 447 -14.17 -20.96 -3.18
CA GLN A 447 -13.09 -20.69 -4.14
C GLN A 447 -13.58 -19.97 -5.39
N LYS A 448 -14.79 -20.28 -5.88
CA LYS A 448 -15.43 -19.58 -7.00
C LYS A 448 -15.75 -18.15 -6.63
N ARG A 449 -16.25 -17.87 -5.42
CA ARG A 449 -16.45 -16.50 -4.94
C ARG A 449 -15.13 -15.71 -4.84
N ALA A 450 -14.04 -16.35 -4.40
CA ALA A 450 -12.71 -15.74 -4.44
C ALA A 450 -12.24 -15.46 -5.89
N ALA A 451 -12.53 -16.37 -6.83
CA ALA A 451 -12.27 -16.18 -8.25
C ALA A 451 -13.19 -15.11 -8.89
N ASP A 452 -14.43 -14.96 -8.44
CA ASP A 452 -15.39 -13.96 -8.91
C ASP A 452 -15.10 -12.55 -8.35
N GLN A 453 -14.35 -12.46 -7.25
CA GLN A 453 -13.76 -11.22 -6.71
C GLN A 453 -12.45 -10.83 -7.43
N THR A 454 -11.91 -11.71 -8.28
CA THR A 454 -10.69 -11.49 -9.05
C THR A 454 -10.74 -10.29 -10.00
N PRO A 455 -11.87 -9.85 -10.60
CA PRO A 455 -11.93 -8.58 -11.33
C PRO A 455 -11.56 -7.37 -10.46
N GLY A 456 -11.88 -7.40 -9.16
CA GLY A 456 -11.47 -6.37 -8.19
C GLY A 456 -9.98 -6.42 -7.90
N LEU A 457 -9.41 -7.62 -7.72
CA LEU A 457 -7.97 -7.81 -7.57
C LEU A 457 -7.20 -7.45 -8.85
N LEU A 458 -7.70 -7.79 -10.02
CA LEU A 458 -7.10 -7.44 -11.31
C LEU A 458 -7.08 -5.92 -11.46
N THR A 459 -8.15 -5.23 -11.09
CA THR A 459 -8.19 -3.76 -11.05
C THR A 459 -7.15 -3.20 -10.09
N GLN A 460 -6.96 -3.82 -8.92
CA GLN A 460 -5.93 -3.40 -7.95
C GLN A 460 -4.51 -3.66 -8.46
N VAL A 461 -4.23 -4.83 -9.05
CA VAL A 461 -2.92 -5.18 -9.61
C VAL A 461 -2.59 -4.31 -10.81
N VAL A 462 -3.57 -4.01 -11.68
CA VAL A 462 -3.41 -3.03 -12.77
C VAL A 462 -3.10 -1.64 -12.20
N SER A 463 -3.82 -1.21 -11.16
CA SER A 463 -3.55 0.07 -10.50
C SER A 463 -2.16 0.14 -9.84
N LEU A 464 -1.73 -0.94 -9.17
CA LEU A 464 -0.40 -1.06 -8.60
C LEU A 464 0.70 -1.09 -9.66
N LEU A 465 0.45 -1.78 -10.78
CA LEU A 465 1.38 -1.82 -11.91
C LEU A 465 1.54 -0.43 -12.53
N GLU A 466 0.45 0.30 -12.77
CA GLU A 466 0.51 1.68 -13.24
C GLU A 466 1.22 2.60 -12.23
N ARG A 467 1.05 2.38 -10.92
CA ARG A 467 1.76 3.14 -9.88
C ARG A 467 3.24 2.80 -9.84
N ALA A 468 3.61 1.53 -9.97
CA ALA A 468 5.00 1.10 -10.03
C ALA A 468 5.70 1.63 -11.29
N GLN A 469 4.99 1.67 -12.43
CA GLN A 469 5.47 2.29 -13.67
C GLN A 469 5.61 3.81 -13.54
N ARG A 470 4.68 4.49 -12.84
CA ARG A 470 4.81 5.92 -12.49
C ARG A 470 5.98 6.18 -11.55
N LEU A 471 6.16 5.36 -10.51
CA LEU A 471 7.33 5.43 -9.63
C LEU A 471 8.63 5.23 -10.42
N GLN A 472 8.64 4.31 -11.38
CA GLN A 472 9.79 4.11 -12.27
C GLN A 472 10.07 5.35 -13.14
N SER A 473 9.03 6.04 -13.61
CA SER A 473 9.17 7.29 -14.39
C SER A 473 9.52 8.51 -13.54
N ASP A 474 9.12 8.53 -12.28
CA ASP A 474 9.25 9.68 -11.36
C ASP A 474 10.54 9.63 -10.52
N LEU A 475 11.17 8.46 -10.42
CA LEU A 475 12.52 8.37 -9.87
C LEU A 475 13.46 9.26 -10.71
N PRO A 476 14.30 10.10 -10.09
CA PRO A 476 15.38 10.76 -10.83
C PRO A 476 16.18 9.64 -11.48
N GLY A 477 16.14 9.59 -12.81
CA GLY A 477 16.85 8.57 -13.58
C GLY A 477 18.26 8.48 -13.04
N ALA A 478 18.74 7.26 -12.78
CA ALA A 478 20.09 7.00 -12.31
C ALA A 478 21.05 7.96 -13.01
N GLU A 479 21.86 8.73 -12.26
CA GLU A 479 22.77 9.71 -12.86
C GLU A 479 23.46 9.09 -14.07
N PHE A 480 23.22 9.66 -15.26
CA PHE A 480 23.79 9.11 -16.47
C PHE A 480 25.31 9.24 -16.37
N THR A 481 25.96 8.08 -16.27
CA THR A 481 27.42 8.00 -16.31
C THR A 481 27.81 7.57 -17.72
N PRO A 482 28.57 8.37 -18.49
CA PRO A 482 28.93 8.00 -19.86
C PRO A 482 29.79 6.73 -19.87
N PRO A 483 29.71 5.89 -20.92
CA PRO A 483 30.55 4.70 -21.03
C PRO A 483 32.04 5.04 -21.01
N PRO A 484 32.91 4.13 -20.55
CA PRO A 484 34.36 4.32 -20.61
C PRO A 484 34.82 4.68 -22.03
N GLY A 485 35.64 5.73 -22.16
CA GLY A 485 36.15 6.22 -23.44
C GLY A 485 35.29 7.32 -24.10
N VAL A 486 34.12 7.65 -23.54
CA VAL A 486 33.34 8.82 -23.94
C VAL A 486 33.78 10.04 -23.12
N GLN A 487 34.23 11.09 -23.81
CA GLN A 487 34.75 12.32 -23.20
C GLN A 487 33.61 13.30 -22.91
N ASP A 488 33.52 13.79 -21.68
CA ASP A 488 32.58 14.85 -21.32
C ASP A 488 33.18 16.22 -21.64
N ILE A 489 32.63 16.88 -22.67
CA ILE A 489 33.11 18.16 -23.17
C ILE A 489 32.05 19.25 -23.07
N ARG A 490 30.96 19.02 -22.32
CA ARG A 490 29.80 19.94 -22.24
C ARG A 490 30.16 21.38 -21.83
N GLU A 491 31.16 21.52 -20.97
CA GLU A 491 31.68 22.81 -20.51
C GLU A 491 32.59 23.51 -21.53
N GLU A 492 33.15 22.74 -22.47
CA GLU A 492 34.05 23.23 -23.54
C GLU A 492 33.28 23.59 -24.81
N MET A 493 32.01 23.16 -24.92
CA MET A 493 31.22 23.35 -26.12
C MET A 493 30.89 24.82 -26.39
N PRO A 494 31.13 25.31 -27.64
CA PRO A 494 30.69 26.63 -28.06
C PRO A 494 29.19 26.80 -27.94
N ARG A 495 28.73 27.96 -27.45
CA ARG A 495 27.32 28.32 -27.32
C ARG A 495 27.03 29.63 -28.02
N HIS A 496 25.82 29.77 -28.56
CA HIS A 496 25.38 31.04 -29.14
C HIS A 496 25.24 32.10 -28.02
N PRO A 497 25.72 33.34 -28.21
CA PRO A 497 25.76 34.34 -27.13
C PRO A 497 24.38 34.81 -26.65
N ALA A 498 23.33 34.65 -27.45
CA ALA A 498 21.98 35.17 -27.15
C ALA A 498 20.86 34.13 -27.21
N LYS A 499 21.15 32.88 -27.55
CA LYS A 499 20.13 31.84 -27.74
C LYS A 499 20.46 30.65 -26.86
N THR A 500 19.45 30.09 -26.24
CA THR A 500 19.55 28.89 -25.41
C THR A 500 18.56 27.84 -25.89
N TRP A 501 18.91 26.58 -25.67
CA TRP A 501 17.96 25.48 -25.82
C TRP A 501 16.96 25.49 -24.65
N PRO A 502 15.72 25.00 -24.86
CA PRO A 502 14.82 24.68 -23.75
C PRO A 502 15.38 23.55 -22.88
N SER A 503 14.86 23.43 -21.66
CA SER A 503 15.21 22.36 -20.73
C SER A 503 14.01 21.47 -20.45
N ARG A 504 14.25 20.16 -20.34
CA ARG A 504 13.30 19.12 -19.94
C ARG A 504 13.74 18.45 -18.64
N ALA A 505 12.79 17.83 -17.95
CA ALA A 505 13.10 16.89 -16.86
C ALA A 505 13.63 15.56 -17.45
N PRO A 506 14.56 14.86 -16.77
CA PRO A 506 15.04 13.55 -17.21
C PRO A 506 13.93 12.52 -17.45
N SER A 507 12.85 12.55 -16.66
CA SER A 507 11.67 11.69 -16.80
C SER A 507 10.90 11.87 -18.13
N GLN A 508 11.18 12.95 -18.87
CA GLN A 508 10.58 13.19 -20.18
C GLN A 508 11.34 12.49 -21.32
N ILE A 509 12.52 11.92 -21.06
CA ILE A 509 13.29 11.17 -22.06
C ILE A 509 12.63 9.79 -22.26
N GLN A 510 12.18 9.56 -23.49
CA GLN A 510 11.47 8.34 -23.88
C GLN A 510 12.05 7.70 -25.15
N LEU A 511 13.01 8.35 -25.81
CA LEU A 511 13.55 7.90 -27.10
C LEU A 511 15.05 8.19 -27.20
N VAL A 512 15.77 7.33 -27.94
CA VAL A 512 17.10 7.65 -28.47
C VAL A 512 17.00 7.77 -29.98
N MET A 513 17.39 8.93 -30.51
CA MET A 513 17.38 9.19 -31.94
C MET A 513 18.81 9.17 -32.49
N VAL A 514 19.04 8.28 -33.43
CA VAL A 514 20.32 8.14 -34.14
C VAL A 514 20.35 9.07 -35.35
N HIS A 515 21.47 9.78 -35.50
CA HIS A 515 21.73 10.72 -36.59
C HIS A 515 23.03 10.40 -37.33
N HIS A 516 23.16 10.95 -38.54
CA HIS A 516 24.46 11.17 -39.16
C HIS A 516 24.73 12.67 -39.33
N THR A 517 25.99 13.07 -39.38
CA THR A 517 26.34 14.50 -39.50
C THR A 517 26.44 15.00 -40.94
N VAL A 518 26.62 14.09 -41.91
CA VAL A 518 26.96 14.41 -43.32
C VAL A 518 28.26 15.21 -43.42
N THR A 519 29.21 14.95 -42.52
CA THR A 519 30.54 15.57 -42.50
C THR A 519 31.64 14.51 -42.59
N SER A 520 32.90 14.94 -42.46
CA SER A 520 34.03 14.02 -42.29
C SER A 520 33.81 13.11 -41.06
N PRO A 521 34.17 11.83 -41.13
CA PRO A 521 34.14 10.94 -39.96
C PRO A 521 35.09 11.39 -38.83
N ALA A 522 36.09 12.22 -39.13
CA ALA A 522 37.02 12.80 -38.16
C ALA A 522 36.66 14.26 -37.79
N ILE A 523 35.39 14.65 -37.93
CA ILE A 523 34.97 16.02 -37.59
C ILE A 523 35.09 16.26 -36.09
N ASP A 524 35.83 17.30 -35.71
CA ASP A 524 35.94 17.73 -34.32
C ASP A 524 34.60 18.31 -33.80
N PRO A 525 34.13 17.92 -32.59
CA PRO A 525 32.85 18.39 -32.04
C PRO A 525 32.75 19.92 -31.91
N ILE A 526 33.84 20.57 -31.48
CA ILE A 526 33.89 22.03 -31.29
C ILE A 526 33.75 22.73 -32.65
N THR A 527 34.47 22.25 -33.67
CA THR A 527 34.39 22.75 -35.05
C THR A 527 33.00 22.59 -35.64
N LEU A 528 32.36 21.43 -35.40
CA LEU A 528 30.98 21.18 -35.84
C LEU A 528 30.00 22.15 -35.17
N ALA A 529 30.12 22.35 -33.85
CA ALA A 529 29.28 23.30 -33.13
C ALA A 529 29.45 24.74 -33.61
N GLN A 530 30.70 25.20 -33.80
CA GLN A 530 30.99 26.52 -34.36
C GLN A 530 30.33 26.71 -35.73
N ALA A 531 30.44 25.72 -36.62
CA ALA A 531 29.84 25.78 -37.94
C ALA A 531 28.30 25.84 -37.87
N VAL A 532 27.68 25.05 -36.99
CA VAL A 532 26.22 25.04 -36.83
C VAL A 532 25.71 26.34 -36.21
N ILE A 533 26.40 26.90 -35.22
CA ILE A 533 26.07 28.20 -34.63
C ILE A 533 26.21 29.31 -35.66
N ALA A 534 27.34 29.38 -36.37
CA ALA A 534 27.64 30.46 -37.31
C ALA A 534 26.77 30.41 -38.58
N HIS A 535 26.44 29.22 -39.10
CA HIS A 535 25.76 29.08 -40.39
C HIS A 535 24.29 28.70 -40.29
N ARG A 536 23.86 28.10 -39.18
CA ARG A 536 22.46 27.72 -38.96
C ARG A 536 21.80 28.48 -37.81
N ASP A 537 22.54 29.38 -37.15
CA ASP A 537 22.03 30.28 -36.12
C ASP A 537 21.31 29.52 -34.98
N LEU A 538 21.84 28.35 -34.63
CA LEU A 538 21.32 27.50 -33.56
C LEU A 538 21.99 27.85 -32.20
N PRO A 539 21.29 27.62 -31.07
CA PRO A 539 21.83 27.84 -29.73
C PRO A 539 23.14 27.10 -29.41
N GLY A 540 23.35 25.93 -30.02
CA GLY A 540 24.49 25.04 -29.76
C GLY A 540 24.49 23.86 -30.72
N LEU A 541 25.22 22.80 -30.38
CA LEU A 541 25.24 21.58 -31.18
C LEU A 541 23.87 20.87 -31.07
N PRO A 542 23.21 20.46 -32.16
CA PRO A 542 21.89 19.84 -32.10
C PRO A 542 21.97 18.34 -31.77
N TYR A 543 23.00 17.91 -31.02
CA TYR A 543 23.24 16.52 -30.64
C TYR A 543 23.79 16.45 -29.21
N HIS A 544 23.35 15.45 -28.44
CA HIS A 544 23.87 15.23 -27.08
C HIS A 544 25.19 14.48 -27.13
N PHE A 545 25.29 13.48 -28.02
CA PHE A 545 26.51 12.73 -28.25
C PHE A 545 26.96 12.81 -29.71
N LEU A 546 28.27 12.83 -29.92
CA LEU A 546 28.90 12.69 -31.23
C LEU A 546 29.93 11.55 -31.16
N VAL A 547 29.87 10.62 -32.11
CA VAL A 547 30.83 9.51 -32.24
C VAL A 547 31.57 9.65 -33.56
N GLN A 548 32.89 9.77 -33.50
CA GLN A 548 33.77 9.83 -34.66
C GLN A 548 33.98 8.46 -35.32
N GLY A 549 34.53 8.45 -36.53
CA GLY A 549 34.69 7.23 -37.32
C GLY A 549 35.72 6.23 -36.79
N ASP A 550 36.64 6.67 -35.93
CA ASP A 550 37.59 5.82 -35.19
C ASP A 550 37.01 5.26 -33.88
N GLY A 551 35.82 5.71 -33.48
CA GLY A 551 35.15 5.29 -32.25
C GLY A 551 35.27 6.28 -31.10
N ASP A 552 35.96 7.42 -31.26
CA ASP A 552 36.01 8.44 -30.21
C ASP A 552 34.62 9.04 -29.97
N GLY A 553 34.16 8.97 -28.72
CA GLY A 553 32.85 9.43 -28.29
C GLY A 553 32.93 10.70 -27.47
N TYR A 554 32.00 11.63 -27.69
CA TYR A 554 31.93 12.90 -26.99
C TYR A 554 30.52 13.16 -26.47
N TRP A 555 30.41 13.57 -25.20
CA TRP A 555 29.19 14.10 -24.60
C TRP A 555 29.24 15.63 -24.67
N ALA A 556 28.39 16.20 -25.51
CA ALA A 556 28.46 17.59 -25.95
C ALA A 556 27.34 18.48 -25.39
N GLU A 557 26.15 17.94 -25.09
CA GLU A 557 25.07 18.72 -24.47
C GLU A 557 24.45 17.96 -23.28
N PRO A 558 24.02 18.65 -22.20
CA PRO A 558 23.33 18.02 -21.07
C PRO A 558 22.08 17.25 -21.51
N LEU A 559 21.76 16.12 -20.87
CA LEU A 559 20.60 15.30 -21.22
C LEU A 559 19.26 16.00 -20.93
N GLU A 560 19.27 17.03 -20.10
CA GLU A 560 18.14 17.91 -19.81
C GLU A 560 17.90 18.90 -20.96
N THR A 561 18.78 18.98 -21.95
CA THR A 561 18.69 19.97 -23.03
C THR A 561 17.81 19.49 -24.17
N GLU A 562 16.76 20.22 -24.51
CA GLU A 562 15.92 19.98 -25.69
C GLU A 562 16.61 20.48 -26.96
N VAL A 563 17.64 19.75 -27.40
CA VAL A 563 18.36 20.08 -28.64
C VAL A 563 17.42 20.00 -29.87
N GLY A 564 17.54 20.97 -30.77
CA GLY A 564 16.75 21.04 -32.01
C GLY A 564 17.21 20.05 -33.09
N GLN A 565 17.10 18.76 -32.81
CA GLN A 565 17.58 17.67 -33.66
C GLN A 565 16.61 17.29 -34.80
N THR A 566 15.32 17.62 -34.68
CA THR A 566 14.24 17.40 -35.67
C THR A 566 13.35 18.66 -35.76
N LEU A 567 12.52 18.76 -36.81
CA LEU A 567 11.48 19.78 -36.94
C LEU A 567 10.23 19.49 -36.08
N LYS A 568 10.20 18.35 -35.37
CA LYS A 568 9.10 17.97 -34.47
C LYS A 568 9.47 18.26 -33.03
N ASP A 569 8.95 19.36 -32.48
CA ASP A 569 9.26 19.82 -31.12
C ASP A 569 8.91 18.79 -30.05
N ASP A 570 7.78 18.10 -30.20
CA ASP A 570 7.35 17.01 -29.32
C ASP A 570 8.28 15.80 -29.35
N ILE A 571 9.05 15.60 -30.42
CA ILE A 571 10.11 14.59 -30.47
C ILE A 571 11.40 15.12 -29.85
N ASN A 572 11.78 16.37 -30.12
CA ASN A 572 12.93 17.02 -29.47
C ASN A 572 12.81 16.99 -27.94
N ARG A 573 11.61 17.23 -27.42
CA ARG A 573 11.31 17.21 -25.97
C ARG A 573 11.53 15.85 -25.30
N LYS A 574 11.40 14.75 -26.04
CA LYS A 574 11.45 13.40 -25.45
C LYS A 574 12.60 12.53 -25.92
N SER A 575 13.54 13.06 -26.71
CA SER A 575 14.59 12.25 -27.31
C SER A 575 16.01 12.73 -27.01
N VAL A 576 16.91 11.76 -26.79
CA VAL A 576 18.35 11.99 -26.74
C VAL A 576 18.95 11.72 -28.12
N ALA A 577 19.72 12.68 -28.62
CA ALA A 577 20.38 12.63 -29.92
C ALA A 577 21.77 11.98 -29.83
N VAL A 578 21.97 10.87 -30.55
CA VAL A 578 23.29 10.23 -30.75
C VAL A 578 23.67 10.38 -32.23
N ALA A 579 24.67 11.21 -32.52
CA ALA A 579 25.13 11.46 -33.88
C ALA A 579 26.39 10.66 -34.21
N LEU A 580 26.38 10.02 -35.39
CA LEU A 580 27.53 9.36 -35.97
C LEU A 580 28.17 10.31 -37.01
N ALA A 581 29.42 10.71 -36.79
CA ALA A 581 30.17 11.52 -37.73
C ALA A 581 30.37 10.76 -39.05
N GLY A 582 29.86 11.31 -40.16
CA GLY A 582 29.98 10.68 -41.47
C GLY A 582 28.73 10.84 -42.34
N ASN A 583 28.77 10.25 -43.54
CA ASN A 583 27.65 10.19 -44.47
C ASN A 583 27.32 8.73 -44.84
N PHE A 584 26.37 8.14 -44.12
CA PHE A 584 25.98 6.74 -44.31
C PHE A 584 24.91 6.52 -45.39
N THR A 585 25.00 7.26 -46.49
CA THR A 585 24.12 7.04 -47.65
C THR A 585 24.57 5.82 -48.47
N ASN A 586 25.87 5.67 -48.67
CA ASN A 586 26.43 4.60 -49.50
C ASN A 586 27.12 3.53 -48.65
N ASP A 587 27.88 3.94 -47.64
CA ASP A 587 28.65 3.05 -46.78
C ASP A 587 28.10 3.06 -45.35
N PRO A 588 28.09 1.93 -44.61
CA PRO A 588 27.68 1.91 -43.21
C PRO A 588 28.74 2.59 -42.30
N PRO A 589 28.39 2.93 -41.05
CA PRO A 589 29.36 3.35 -40.05
C PRO A 589 30.45 2.30 -39.81
N SER A 590 31.62 2.73 -39.33
CA SER A 590 32.70 1.80 -38.97
C SER A 590 32.30 0.94 -37.77
N GLU A 591 32.96 -0.21 -37.60
CA GLU A 591 32.70 -1.08 -36.45
C GLU A 591 33.02 -0.39 -35.11
N ALA A 592 34.12 0.37 -35.04
CA ALA A 592 34.49 1.13 -33.85
C ALA A 592 33.42 2.16 -33.50
N GLN A 593 32.91 2.88 -34.50
CA GLN A 593 31.83 3.85 -34.33
C GLN A 593 30.53 3.18 -33.87
N LEU A 594 30.18 2.01 -34.41
CA LEU A 594 29.01 1.23 -33.95
C LEU A 594 29.18 0.72 -32.53
N ASN A 595 30.39 0.31 -32.13
CA ASN A 595 30.65 -0.17 -30.77
C ASN A 595 30.48 0.94 -29.73
N THR A 596 31.08 2.12 -29.97
CA THR A 596 30.92 3.27 -29.06
C THR A 596 29.47 3.76 -29.03
N ALA A 597 28.81 3.83 -30.18
CA ALA A 597 27.40 4.20 -30.24
C ALA A 597 26.51 3.19 -29.48
N ALA A 598 26.77 1.88 -29.62
CA ALA A 598 26.07 0.85 -28.88
C ALA A 598 26.28 0.99 -27.38
N ALA A 599 27.49 1.30 -26.92
CA ALA A 599 27.78 1.53 -25.51
C ALA A 599 27.00 2.74 -24.94
N ILE A 600 26.99 3.85 -25.68
CA ILE A 600 26.21 5.05 -25.29
C ILE A 600 24.72 4.72 -25.22
N ILE A 601 24.19 4.06 -26.26
CA ILE A 601 22.77 3.71 -26.34
C ILE A 601 22.38 2.70 -25.26
N ALA A 602 23.21 1.69 -24.98
CA ALA A 602 22.96 0.73 -23.91
C ALA A 602 22.87 1.42 -22.54
N GLN A 603 23.77 2.38 -22.28
CA GLN A 603 23.70 3.16 -21.05
C GLN A 603 22.46 4.05 -20.99
N LEU A 604 22.06 4.69 -22.09
CA LEU A 604 20.81 5.47 -22.16
C LEU A 604 19.58 4.60 -21.96
N VAL A 605 19.55 3.42 -22.59
CA VAL A 605 18.48 2.43 -22.45
C VAL A 605 18.35 1.99 -20.99
N LYS A 606 19.48 1.66 -20.35
CA LYS A 606 19.53 1.28 -18.94
C LYS A 606 19.08 2.42 -18.02
N THR A 607 19.57 3.63 -18.25
CA THR A 607 19.27 4.81 -17.42
C THR A 607 17.81 5.24 -17.51
N PHE A 608 17.18 5.12 -18.70
CA PHE A 608 15.83 5.65 -18.95
C PHE A 608 14.75 4.58 -19.19
N ALA A 609 15.02 3.30 -18.90
CA ALA A 609 14.06 2.18 -19.06
C ALA A 609 13.56 1.97 -20.50
N LEU A 610 14.38 2.30 -21.49
CA LEU A 610 13.92 2.31 -22.88
C LEU A 610 13.87 0.89 -23.47
N ASN A 611 12.88 0.62 -24.30
CA ASN A 611 12.83 -0.60 -25.08
C ASN A 611 13.79 -0.48 -26.28
N VAL A 612 14.77 -1.39 -26.37
CA VAL A 612 15.78 -1.39 -27.44
C VAL A 612 15.15 -1.41 -28.84
N ASP A 613 14.04 -2.12 -29.02
CA ASP A 613 13.39 -2.30 -30.33
C ASP A 613 12.46 -1.15 -30.71
N GLU A 614 11.79 -0.57 -29.72
CA GLU A 614 10.74 0.44 -29.93
C GLU A 614 11.25 1.88 -29.80
N ASP A 615 12.18 2.13 -28.89
CA ASP A 615 12.57 3.48 -28.48
C ASP A 615 13.90 3.95 -29.07
N VAL A 616 14.67 3.06 -29.70
CA VAL A 616 15.90 3.40 -30.42
C VAL A 616 15.61 3.50 -31.93
N ILE A 617 15.54 4.73 -32.41
CA ILE A 617 15.04 5.04 -33.74
C ILE A 617 16.00 5.89 -34.56
N GLY A 618 15.89 5.81 -35.88
CA GLY A 618 16.59 6.72 -36.78
C GLY A 618 15.74 7.97 -37.05
N ARG A 619 16.37 9.12 -37.30
CA ARG A 619 15.62 10.34 -37.67
C ARG A 619 14.66 10.14 -38.87
N ASN A 620 15.04 9.31 -39.85
CA ASN A 620 14.22 8.98 -41.02
C ASN A 620 12.98 8.11 -40.73
N GLU A 621 12.88 7.55 -39.53
CA GLU A 621 11.68 6.84 -39.05
C GLU A 621 10.63 7.83 -38.52
N VAL A 622 11.06 9.07 -38.23
CA VAL A 622 10.20 10.14 -37.72
C VAL A 622 9.87 11.16 -38.80
N GLU A 623 10.82 11.47 -39.68
CA GLU A 623 10.71 12.50 -40.72
C GLU A 623 11.14 11.99 -42.09
N VAL A 624 10.64 12.63 -43.14
CA VAL A 624 11.10 12.37 -44.52
C VAL A 624 12.45 13.06 -44.74
N VAL A 625 13.52 12.47 -44.20
CA VAL A 625 14.91 12.97 -44.29
C VAL A 625 15.89 11.81 -44.49
N ALA A 626 17.13 12.13 -44.90
CA ALA A 626 18.14 11.11 -45.17
C ALA A 626 18.78 10.53 -43.90
N SER A 627 18.89 11.30 -42.81
CA SER A 627 19.55 10.90 -41.56
C SER A 627 18.82 9.74 -40.87
N PRO A 628 19.51 8.71 -40.32
CA PRO A 628 20.96 8.61 -40.15
C PRO A 628 21.69 7.94 -41.34
N GLY A 629 21.12 8.06 -42.53
CA GLY A 629 21.67 7.54 -43.78
C GLY A 629 20.78 6.44 -44.36
N ARG A 630 20.87 6.25 -45.69
CA ARG A 630 20.13 5.19 -46.38
C ARG A 630 20.47 3.81 -45.81
N GLN A 631 21.71 3.60 -45.38
CA GLN A 631 22.18 2.33 -44.82
C GLN A 631 21.50 1.93 -43.49
N TRP A 632 20.71 2.82 -42.85
CA TRP A 632 20.03 2.57 -41.57
C TRP A 632 19.00 1.44 -41.66
N LEU A 633 18.01 1.60 -42.53
CA LEU A 633 16.93 0.62 -42.79
C LEU A 633 17.07 -0.09 -44.14
N GLN A 634 17.93 0.41 -45.03
CA GLN A 634 18.18 -0.14 -46.35
C GLN A 634 19.67 -0.52 -46.48
N GLY A 635 20.07 -1.22 -47.54
CA GLY A 635 21.46 -1.62 -47.73
C GLY A 635 21.98 -2.52 -46.60
N ALA A 636 23.01 -2.08 -45.88
CA ALA A 636 23.61 -2.77 -44.73
C ALA A 636 22.64 -2.95 -43.55
N ARG A 637 21.56 -2.15 -43.48
CA ARG A 637 20.55 -2.19 -42.41
C ARG A 637 21.19 -2.13 -41.02
N TYR A 638 22.12 -1.20 -40.82
CA TYR A 638 22.95 -1.18 -39.62
C TYR A 638 22.18 -0.88 -38.33
N LYS A 639 20.89 -0.51 -38.40
CA LYS A 639 19.98 -0.51 -37.23
C LYS A 639 20.02 -1.86 -36.53
N PHE A 640 19.86 -2.98 -37.25
CA PHE A 640 19.78 -4.30 -36.63
C PHE A 640 21.10 -4.69 -35.95
N THR A 641 22.23 -4.44 -36.60
CA THR A 641 23.56 -4.66 -36.01
C THR A 641 23.80 -3.80 -34.79
N LEU A 642 23.36 -2.53 -34.83
CA LEU A 642 23.48 -1.62 -33.69
C LEU A 642 22.64 -2.11 -32.50
N LEU A 643 21.37 -2.46 -32.73
CA LEU A 643 20.48 -2.96 -31.68
C LEU A 643 20.95 -4.32 -31.12
N GLU A 644 21.53 -5.20 -31.96
CA GLU A 644 22.15 -6.45 -31.51
C GLU A 644 23.34 -6.20 -30.57
N LYS A 645 24.21 -5.24 -30.91
CA LYS A 645 25.32 -4.83 -30.03
C LYS A 645 24.81 -4.22 -28.73
N VAL A 646 23.77 -3.39 -28.78
CA VAL A 646 23.11 -2.83 -27.58
C VAL A 646 22.60 -3.96 -26.67
N ARG A 647 21.87 -4.94 -27.22
CA ARG A 647 21.40 -6.10 -26.43
C ARG A 647 22.55 -6.88 -25.82
N THR A 648 23.60 -7.15 -26.59
CA THR A 648 24.79 -7.87 -26.11
C THR A 648 25.43 -7.17 -24.90
N LEU A 649 25.44 -5.84 -24.88
CA LEU A 649 25.95 -5.04 -23.76
C LEU A 649 24.99 -4.95 -22.57
N LEU A 650 23.70 -5.23 -22.76
CA LEU A 650 22.72 -5.28 -21.67
C LEU A 650 22.64 -6.67 -21.02
N ASP A 651 22.95 -7.73 -21.79
CA ASP A 651 22.94 -9.13 -21.33
C ASP A 651 24.22 -9.56 -20.60
N GLY A 652 25.32 -8.81 -20.77
CA GLY A 652 26.63 -9.09 -20.17
C GLY A 652 26.95 -8.16 -19.02
#